data_AF-A0A944RXP3-F1
#
_entry.id   AF-A0A944RXP3-F1
#
_cell.length_a   1.000
_cell.length_b   1.000
_cell.length_c   1.000
_cell.angle_alpha   90.00
_cell.angle_beta   90.00
_cell.angle_gamma   90.00
#
_symmetry.space_group_name_H-M   'P 1'
#
loop_
_entity.id
_entity.type
_entity.pdbx_description
1 polymer ?
#
loop_
_entity_poly.entity_id
_entity_poly.type
_entity_poly.pdbx_seq_one_letter_code
_entity_poly.pdbx_strand_id
1 'polypeptide(L)'
;MWGYARPYRLRTALCSLATIVRALFMLILPLFYQEIFDGVLAPGGTSAQLARLIGMVVLAFIVIIGADLAMAWLGSDLAARIMGDIRRRMYLHLQMLSESFYSRVKMGDLMSRFTNDLFSVDWAVSISLVQTLFYSLLVTASVGLLFHFEWRLALATVVILPLTALGPKLLGRRAMIASSQRKHEEAEVAMVLQEDIAGHRVIQAFGLQGLFFSRFDDRLQRLRGAALHSNLSGAFLTKASDIGVIVVQLTIVSVGALLALRGDLSSGTLVGFLTVLISVGNSIKMLIQLVPDMIDGAAGMQRVNELLREEISGSESAGGDLERVRGRVCFSGVSFSYTGEELNLADLNLTIEPGESVAIVGPSGSGKSTVLDLLTRFYEAGEGQITIDGQDIQATSRERLRHHIGAVFQQSYLFNTSLRENIRQGRLDATDTEVEAAAQDAEIHDVILRLPQGYDTMPGEGGGQLSGGQRQRIALARAILRDPPILILDEATSALDPATEAAVNATLERLCVDRTTLSVTHRLSAAASMDRIFVLDQGRLVEEGRHKELLNLKGVYYQMWQEFGLELTGDALLGERAETMAEETAPVAPVELAAEFEDIDRAMQVGADELSHLIQQFQAEVQAEQQGAQRLRDVNQRWARVVGTDRLTGLPNRTAYLEAMVPREIEQAQRDGDPVGIVLLSPDNMGLINEQHGRNAGDAVIRELAKFLESITDGEEVLGHLDGSNFAISRYPASEAETLGRAEELRQAVDAHVFECVGAQIHLTISAGVAAIDTTTVTDARGSAEEIFHVLNDALYDAKKGGGDTAILATPESSDDTTDR
;
A
#
# COMPACT_ATOMS: atom_id res chain seq x y z
N MET A 1 -28.87 -4.33 -11.00
CA MET A 1 -29.37 -3.04 -10.46
C MET A 1 -30.88 -2.99 -10.24
N TRP A 2 -31.73 -3.10 -11.27
CA TRP A 2 -33.20 -3.02 -11.08
C TRP A 2 -33.76 -4.04 -10.05
N GLY A 3 -33.17 -5.23 -9.98
CA GLY A 3 -33.50 -6.23 -8.95
C GLY A 3 -33.29 -5.73 -7.52
N TYR A 4 -32.24 -4.94 -7.27
CA TYR A 4 -31.92 -4.37 -5.95
C TYR A 4 -32.75 -3.12 -5.63
N ALA A 5 -33.20 -2.37 -6.64
CA ALA A 5 -34.09 -1.21 -6.44
C ALA A 5 -35.57 -1.60 -6.24
N ARG A 6 -35.97 -2.79 -6.71
CA ARG A 6 -37.36 -3.28 -6.67
C ARG A 6 -37.99 -3.34 -5.26
N PRO A 7 -37.28 -3.69 -4.18
CA PRO A 7 -37.84 -3.61 -2.82
C PRO A 7 -38.16 -2.18 -2.37
N TYR A 8 -37.49 -1.18 -2.95
CA TYR A 8 -37.57 0.22 -2.54
C TYR A 8 -38.45 1.09 -3.48
N ARG A 9 -39.45 0.48 -4.14
CA ARG A 9 -40.33 1.13 -5.13
C ARG A 9 -40.96 2.45 -4.69
N LEU A 10 -41.37 2.56 -3.42
CA LEU A 10 -41.96 3.79 -2.90
C LEU A 10 -40.93 4.92 -2.85
N ARG A 11 -39.70 4.64 -2.39
CA ARG A 11 -38.62 5.62 -2.33
C ARG A 11 -38.16 6.04 -3.72
N THR A 12 -38.05 5.10 -4.66
CA THR A 12 -37.74 5.42 -6.06
C THR A 12 -38.80 6.35 -6.66
N ALA A 13 -40.09 6.12 -6.34
CA ALA A 13 -41.18 6.96 -6.80
C ALA A 13 -41.13 8.36 -6.17
N LEU A 14 -40.88 8.46 -4.86
CA LEU A 14 -40.72 9.74 -4.18
C LEU A 14 -39.51 10.54 -4.69
N CYS A 15 -38.38 9.87 -4.91
CA CYS A 15 -37.18 10.49 -5.48
C CYS A 15 -37.47 11.02 -6.89
N SER A 16 -38.12 10.20 -7.73
CA SER A 16 -38.54 10.61 -9.08
C SER A 16 -39.52 11.79 -9.04
N LEU A 17 -40.46 11.81 -8.09
CA LEU A 17 -41.37 12.93 -7.89
C LEU A 17 -40.62 14.21 -7.51
N ALA A 18 -39.67 14.13 -6.58
CA ALA A 18 -38.83 15.27 -6.20
C ALA A 18 -38.01 15.80 -7.40
N THR A 19 -37.45 14.90 -8.21
CA THR A 19 -36.75 15.24 -9.47
C THR A 19 -37.68 15.97 -10.44
N ILE A 20 -38.92 15.50 -10.61
CA ILE A 20 -39.92 16.12 -11.50
C ILE A 20 -40.29 17.52 -11.00
N VAL A 21 -40.58 17.67 -9.70
CA VAL A 21 -40.91 18.97 -9.09
C VAL A 21 -39.74 19.94 -9.26
N ARG A 22 -38.51 19.51 -8.96
CA ARG A 22 -37.31 20.33 -9.15
C ARG A 22 -37.17 20.80 -10.61
N ALA A 23 -37.30 19.88 -11.57
CA ALA A 23 -37.14 20.19 -12.99
C ALA A 23 -38.22 21.16 -13.50
N LEU A 24 -39.48 20.96 -13.10
CA LEU A 24 -40.60 21.84 -13.49
C LEU A 24 -40.43 23.25 -12.94
N PHE A 25 -40.09 23.39 -11.65
CA PHE A 25 -39.95 24.71 -11.04
C PHE A 25 -38.70 25.45 -11.54
N MET A 26 -37.65 24.75 -11.98
CA MET A 26 -36.50 25.40 -12.61
C MET A 26 -36.87 26.13 -13.91
N LEU A 27 -37.94 25.71 -14.60
CA LEU A 27 -38.44 26.36 -15.83
C LEU A 27 -39.27 27.62 -15.58
N ILE A 28 -39.60 27.93 -14.32
CA ILE A 28 -40.30 29.17 -13.96
C ILE A 28 -39.40 30.39 -14.19
N LEU A 29 -38.08 30.26 -13.99
CA LEU A 29 -37.16 31.39 -14.10
C LEU A 29 -37.12 32.01 -15.51
N PRO A 30 -37.02 31.24 -16.61
CA PRO A 30 -37.17 31.79 -17.96
C PRO A 30 -38.51 32.48 -18.23
N LEU A 31 -39.62 31.90 -17.74
CA LEU A 31 -40.97 32.50 -17.88
C LEU A 31 -41.08 33.82 -17.11
N PHE A 32 -40.46 33.89 -15.94
CA PHE A 32 -40.38 35.11 -15.15
C PHE A 32 -39.63 36.23 -15.86
N TYR A 33 -38.53 35.92 -16.56
CA TYR A 33 -37.84 36.91 -17.37
C TYR A 33 -38.75 37.47 -18.46
N GLN A 34 -39.50 36.63 -19.17
CA GLN A 34 -40.45 37.10 -20.18
C GLN A 34 -41.49 38.07 -19.59
N GLU A 35 -42.13 37.72 -18.48
CA GLU A 35 -43.14 38.54 -17.80
C GLU A 35 -42.58 39.87 -17.25
N ILE A 36 -41.33 39.90 -16.79
CA ILE A 36 -40.68 41.16 -16.40
C ILE A 36 -40.58 42.12 -17.59
N PHE A 37 -40.05 41.64 -18.71
CA PHE A 37 -39.77 42.48 -19.86
C PHE A 37 -41.04 42.88 -20.62
N ASP A 38 -42.01 41.96 -20.74
CA ASP A 38 -43.23 42.20 -21.50
C ASP A 38 -44.38 42.78 -20.67
N GLY A 39 -44.40 42.53 -19.35
CA GLY A 39 -45.48 42.97 -18.46
C GLY A 39 -45.12 44.16 -17.55
N VAL A 40 -43.97 44.10 -16.87
CA VAL A 40 -43.58 45.10 -15.85
C VAL A 40 -42.81 46.28 -16.42
N LEU A 41 -41.84 46.01 -17.30
CA LEU A 41 -41.01 47.04 -17.94
C LEU A 41 -41.69 47.68 -19.16
N ALA A 42 -42.77 47.08 -19.66
CA ALA A 42 -43.60 47.64 -20.71
C ALA A 42 -44.42 48.85 -20.22
N PRO A 43 -44.85 49.76 -21.11
CA PRO A 43 -45.63 50.94 -20.72
C PRO A 43 -46.96 50.53 -20.06
N GLY A 44 -47.09 50.80 -18.75
CA GLY A 44 -48.28 50.45 -17.94
C GLY A 44 -48.05 49.48 -16.79
N GLY A 45 -46.83 48.98 -16.59
CA GLY A 45 -46.49 48.10 -15.46
C GLY A 45 -46.66 48.77 -14.08
N THR A 46 -47.13 48.00 -13.10
CA THR A 46 -47.34 48.48 -11.72
C THR A 46 -46.37 47.83 -10.72
N SER A 47 -46.00 48.56 -9.66
CA SER A 47 -45.18 48.02 -8.56
C SER A 47 -45.82 46.81 -7.88
N ALA A 48 -47.15 46.73 -7.87
CA ALA A 48 -47.89 45.58 -7.35
C ALA A 48 -47.74 44.31 -8.20
N GLN A 49 -47.64 44.42 -9.53
CA GLN A 49 -47.37 43.28 -10.42
C GLN A 49 -45.94 42.76 -10.21
N LEU A 50 -44.97 43.68 -10.10
CA LEU A 50 -43.58 43.33 -9.79
C LEU A 50 -43.47 42.60 -8.45
N ALA A 51 -44.11 43.12 -7.39
CA ALA A 51 -44.11 42.49 -6.07
C ALA A 51 -44.71 41.07 -6.10
N ARG A 52 -45.79 40.85 -6.86
CA ARG A 52 -46.39 39.52 -7.05
C ARG A 52 -45.46 38.55 -7.77
N LEU A 53 -44.81 39.01 -8.85
CA LEU A 53 -43.85 38.21 -9.62
C LEU A 53 -42.63 37.81 -8.76
N ILE A 54 -42.07 38.75 -8.00
CA ILE A 54 -40.99 38.47 -7.05
C ILE A 54 -41.45 37.44 -6.01
N GLY A 55 -42.65 37.60 -5.43
CA GLY A 55 -43.21 36.64 -4.48
C GLY A 55 -43.34 35.23 -5.06
N MET A 56 -43.76 35.10 -6.32
CA MET A 56 -43.83 33.80 -7.02
C MET A 56 -42.45 33.18 -7.25
N VAL A 57 -41.43 33.98 -7.62
CA VAL A 57 -40.05 33.48 -7.78
C VAL A 57 -39.45 33.05 -6.46
N VAL A 58 -39.64 33.82 -5.40
CA VAL A 58 -39.17 33.44 -4.05
C VAL A 58 -39.82 32.12 -3.62
N LEU A 59 -41.14 31.98 -3.82
CA LEU A 59 -41.84 30.72 -3.55
C LEU A 59 -41.30 29.57 -4.40
N ALA A 60 -41.09 29.80 -5.71
CA ALA A 60 -40.51 28.80 -6.59
C ALA A 60 -39.10 28.37 -6.14
N PHE A 61 -38.28 29.32 -5.69
CA PHE A 61 -36.93 29.04 -5.19
C PHE A 61 -36.96 28.20 -3.90
N ILE A 62 -37.87 28.50 -2.98
CA ILE A 62 -38.10 27.69 -1.77
C ILE A 62 -38.50 26.26 -2.16
N VAL A 63 -39.41 26.09 -3.13
CA VAL A 63 -39.82 24.78 -3.62
C VAL A 63 -38.66 24.04 -4.30
N ILE A 64 -37.84 24.73 -5.10
CA ILE A 64 -36.65 24.15 -5.75
C ILE A 64 -35.67 23.65 -4.69
N ILE A 65 -35.35 24.46 -3.68
CA ILE A 65 -34.43 24.05 -2.60
C ILE A 65 -35.00 22.86 -1.85
N GLY A 66 -36.29 22.88 -1.49
CA GLY A 66 -36.94 21.76 -0.80
C GLY A 66 -36.94 20.48 -1.63
N ALA A 67 -37.24 20.58 -2.94
CA ALA A 67 -37.20 19.45 -3.86
C ALA A 67 -35.77 18.94 -4.09
N ASP A 68 -34.78 19.83 -4.13
CA ASP A 68 -33.37 19.47 -4.27
C ASP A 68 -32.85 18.73 -3.05
N LEU A 69 -33.14 19.24 -1.85
CA LEU A 69 -32.80 18.58 -0.60
C LEU A 69 -33.51 17.22 -0.46
N ALA A 70 -34.79 17.15 -0.84
CA ALA A 70 -35.53 15.89 -0.87
C ALA A 70 -34.94 14.91 -1.88
N MET A 71 -34.56 15.36 -3.08
CA MET A 71 -33.91 14.53 -4.10
C MET A 71 -32.56 13.99 -3.60
N ALA A 72 -31.73 14.85 -3.01
CA ALA A 72 -30.44 14.47 -2.45
C ALA A 72 -30.61 13.44 -1.32
N TRP A 73 -31.49 13.72 -0.35
CA TRP A 73 -31.72 12.82 0.79
C TRP A 73 -32.32 11.48 0.36
N LEU A 74 -33.38 11.49 -0.46
CA LEU A 74 -34.02 10.25 -0.95
C LEU A 74 -33.08 9.45 -1.85
N GLY A 75 -32.29 10.13 -2.68
CA GLY A 75 -31.28 9.52 -3.54
C GLY A 75 -30.20 8.81 -2.73
N SER A 76 -29.61 9.50 -1.75
CA SER A 76 -28.59 8.94 -0.87
C SER A 76 -29.12 7.81 0.03
N ASP A 77 -30.32 7.93 0.64
CA ASP A 77 -30.90 6.84 1.44
C ASP A 77 -31.21 5.60 0.58
N LEU A 78 -31.74 5.80 -0.62
CA LEU A 78 -31.98 4.70 -1.56
C LEU A 78 -30.68 3.99 -1.94
N ALA A 79 -29.66 4.74 -2.30
CA ALA A 79 -28.38 4.19 -2.71
C ALA A 79 -27.66 3.47 -1.56
N ALA A 80 -27.64 4.05 -0.35
CA ALA A 80 -27.06 3.43 0.83
C ALA A 80 -27.69 2.07 1.16
N ARG A 81 -29.01 1.93 0.95
CA ARG A 81 -29.72 0.65 1.16
C ARG A 81 -29.38 -0.38 0.09
N ILE A 82 -29.43 0.02 -1.18
CA ILE A 82 -29.04 -0.85 -2.31
C ILE A 82 -27.60 -1.34 -2.10
N MET A 83 -26.70 -0.43 -1.71
CA MET A 83 -25.30 -0.75 -1.47
C MET A 83 -25.12 -1.65 -0.24
N GLY A 84 -25.89 -1.42 0.82
CA GLY A 84 -25.92 -2.31 2.00
C GLY A 84 -26.34 -3.73 1.64
N ASP A 85 -27.34 -3.91 0.78
CA ASP A 85 -27.79 -5.22 0.30
C ASP A 85 -26.71 -5.91 -0.55
N ILE A 86 -26.05 -5.17 -1.44
CA ILE A 86 -24.93 -5.68 -2.26
C ILE A 86 -23.75 -6.10 -1.37
N ARG A 87 -23.30 -5.24 -0.45
CA ARG A 87 -22.21 -5.52 0.49
C ARG A 87 -22.50 -6.74 1.35
N ARG A 88 -23.71 -6.84 1.90
CA ARG A 88 -24.14 -8.00 2.70
C ARG A 88 -24.09 -9.28 1.87
N ARG A 89 -24.59 -9.24 0.63
CA ARG A 89 -24.59 -10.40 -0.26
C ARG A 89 -23.17 -10.82 -0.64
N MET A 90 -22.29 -9.87 -0.98
CA MET A 90 -20.88 -10.15 -1.26
C MET A 90 -20.19 -10.74 -0.04
N TYR A 91 -20.38 -10.15 1.14
CA TYR A 91 -19.80 -10.66 2.39
C TYR A 91 -20.22 -12.11 2.65
N LEU A 92 -21.53 -12.39 2.66
CA LEU A 92 -22.04 -13.75 2.86
C LEU A 92 -21.50 -14.72 1.80
N HIS A 93 -21.44 -14.29 0.54
CA HIS A 93 -20.94 -15.12 -0.54
C HIS A 93 -19.45 -15.47 -0.38
N LEU A 94 -18.61 -14.48 -0.06
CA LEU A 94 -17.18 -14.68 0.21
C LEU A 94 -16.96 -15.71 1.34
N GLN A 95 -17.77 -15.68 2.40
CA GLN A 95 -17.67 -16.66 3.50
C GLN A 95 -18.00 -18.11 3.08
N MET A 96 -18.66 -18.31 1.94
CA MET A 96 -19.06 -19.64 1.46
C MET A 96 -18.20 -20.15 0.29
N LEU A 97 -17.38 -19.28 -0.33
CA LEU A 97 -16.47 -19.68 -1.40
C LEU A 97 -15.42 -20.69 -0.92
N SER A 98 -14.91 -21.49 -1.85
CA SER A 98 -13.96 -22.56 -1.57
C SER A 98 -12.57 -22.05 -1.31
N GLU A 99 -11.76 -22.85 -0.62
CA GLU A 99 -10.34 -22.57 -0.47
C GLU A 99 -9.63 -22.50 -1.84
N SER A 100 -10.10 -23.30 -2.81
CA SER A 100 -9.62 -23.23 -4.21
C SER A 100 -9.83 -21.87 -4.87
N PHE A 101 -10.83 -21.09 -4.44
CA PHE A 101 -11.01 -19.72 -4.92
C PHE A 101 -9.94 -18.80 -4.32
N TYR A 102 -9.72 -18.89 -3.00
CA TYR A 102 -8.76 -18.06 -2.28
C TYR A 102 -7.30 -18.36 -2.65
N SER A 103 -6.98 -19.59 -3.02
CA SER A 103 -5.64 -19.94 -3.52
C SER A 103 -5.34 -19.36 -4.90
N ARG A 104 -6.37 -19.07 -5.72
CA ARG A 104 -6.21 -18.50 -7.08
C ARG A 104 -6.30 -16.98 -7.10
N VAL A 105 -7.07 -16.37 -6.21
CA VAL A 105 -7.37 -14.94 -6.23
C VAL A 105 -6.58 -14.20 -5.16
N LYS A 106 -5.91 -13.13 -5.54
CA LYS A 106 -5.16 -12.28 -4.59
C LYS A 106 -6.13 -11.55 -3.67
N MET A 107 -5.81 -11.53 -2.37
CA MET A 107 -6.62 -10.82 -1.37
C MET A 107 -6.78 -9.32 -1.69
N GLY A 108 -5.73 -8.68 -2.23
CA GLY A 108 -5.78 -7.29 -2.68
C GLY A 108 -6.83 -7.03 -3.76
N ASP A 109 -7.05 -7.99 -4.68
CA ASP A 109 -8.06 -7.85 -5.74
C ASP A 109 -9.48 -7.93 -5.16
N LEU A 110 -9.70 -8.82 -4.18
CA LEU A 110 -10.98 -8.91 -3.47
C LEU A 110 -11.28 -7.64 -2.69
N MET A 111 -10.27 -7.09 -2.02
CA MET A 111 -10.39 -5.82 -1.30
C MET A 111 -10.71 -4.67 -2.26
N SER A 112 -10.02 -4.57 -3.40
CA SER A 112 -10.29 -3.57 -4.43
C SER A 112 -11.72 -3.68 -4.99
N ARG A 113 -12.24 -4.90 -5.19
CA ARG A 113 -13.64 -5.11 -5.56
C ARG A 113 -14.60 -4.63 -4.48
N PHE A 114 -14.27 -4.82 -3.21
CA PHE A 114 -15.11 -4.39 -2.09
C PHE A 114 -15.04 -2.87 -1.81
N THR A 115 -13.93 -2.22 -2.17
CA THR A 115 -13.72 -0.79 -1.96
C THR A 115 -13.97 0.01 -3.24
N ASN A 116 -13.07 -0.08 -4.22
CA ASN A 116 -13.06 0.73 -5.44
C ASN A 116 -14.26 0.43 -6.34
N ASP A 117 -14.54 -0.84 -6.64
CA ASP A 117 -15.64 -1.18 -7.55
C ASP A 117 -17.00 -0.83 -6.94
N LEU A 118 -17.20 -1.12 -5.64
CA LEU A 118 -18.41 -0.72 -4.94
C LEU A 118 -18.52 0.80 -4.79
N PHE A 119 -17.42 1.53 -4.66
CA PHE A 119 -17.43 2.99 -4.67
C PHE A 119 -17.90 3.53 -6.03
N SER A 120 -17.39 3.00 -7.14
CA SER A 120 -17.87 3.38 -8.48
C SER A 120 -19.36 3.08 -8.68
N VAL A 121 -19.83 1.92 -8.19
CA VAL A 121 -21.26 1.56 -8.22
C VAL A 121 -22.07 2.52 -7.35
N ASP A 122 -21.59 2.85 -6.15
CA ASP A 122 -22.25 3.79 -5.24
C ASP A 122 -22.39 5.16 -5.90
N TRP A 123 -21.30 5.70 -6.41
CA TRP A 123 -21.29 7.00 -7.07
C TRP A 123 -22.27 7.05 -8.25
N ALA A 124 -22.25 6.01 -9.10
CA ALA A 124 -23.15 5.92 -10.24
C ALA A 124 -24.63 5.88 -9.83
N VAL A 125 -24.99 5.23 -8.71
CA VAL A 125 -26.37 5.11 -8.24
C VAL A 125 -26.82 6.34 -7.44
N SER A 126 -26.00 6.76 -6.48
CA SER A 126 -26.26 7.85 -5.54
C SER A 126 -26.37 9.20 -6.26
N ILE A 127 -25.51 9.43 -7.26
CA ILE A 127 -25.35 10.74 -7.89
C ILE A 127 -25.70 10.64 -9.37
N SER A 128 -24.94 9.87 -10.15
CA SER A 128 -24.97 9.98 -11.61
C SER A 128 -26.31 9.58 -12.21
N LEU A 129 -26.95 8.53 -11.70
CA LEU A 129 -28.27 8.10 -12.15
C LEU A 129 -29.36 9.14 -11.84
N VAL A 130 -29.39 9.65 -10.61
CA VAL A 130 -30.38 10.65 -10.17
C VAL A 130 -30.23 11.95 -10.97
N GLN A 131 -28.99 12.43 -11.14
CA GLN A 131 -28.72 13.61 -11.94
C GLN A 131 -29.00 13.39 -13.43
N THR A 132 -28.74 12.20 -13.97
CA THR A 132 -29.09 11.87 -15.36
C THR A 132 -30.59 11.96 -15.58
N LEU A 133 -31.40 11.44 -14.64
CA LEU A 133 -32.87 11.59 -14.70
C LEU A 133 -33.29 13.07 -14.62
N PHE A 134 -32.68 13.85 -13.73
CA PHE A 134 -32.95 15.28 -13.61
C PHE A 134 -32.63 16.05 -14.90
N TYR A 135 -31.40 15.95 -15.42
CA TYR A 135 -30.99 16.71 -16.59
C TYR A 135 -31.66 16.23 -17.88
N SER A 136 -31.97 14.94 -18.02
CA SER A 136 -32.73 14.44 -19.18
C SER A 136 -34.17 14.99 -19.18
N LEU A 137 -34.82 15.04 -18.02
CA LEU A 137 -36.14 15.66 -17.88
C LEU A 137 -36.07 17.17 -18.15
N LEU A 138 -35.08 17.86 -17.57
CA LEU A 138 -34.89 19.28 -17.76
C LEU A 138 -34.63 19.64 -19.22
N VAL A 139 -33.79 18.90 -19.94
CA VAL A 139 -33.55 19.10 -21.38
C VAL A 139 -34.84 18.89 -22.16
N THR A 140 -35.56 17.80 -21.90
CA THR A 140 -36.81 17.49 -22.62
C THR A 140 -37.85 18.59 -22.44
N ALA A 141 -38.04 19.05 -21.19
CA ALA A 141 -38.99 20.10 -20.87
C ALA A 141 -38.54 21.48 -21.39
N SER A 142 -37.25 21.78 -21.33
CA SER A 142 -36.67 23.02 -21.88
C SER A 142 -36.80 23.09 -23.41
N VAL A 143 -36.60 21.99 -24.12
CA VAL A 143 -36.82 21.93 -25.58
C VAL A 143 -38.29 22.21 -25.90
N GLY A 144 -39.23 21.62 -25.16
CA GLY A 144 -40.66 21.94 -25.29
C GLY A 144 -40.96 23.42 -25.09
N LEU A 145 -40.32 24.04 -24.09
CA LEU A 145 -40.46 25.47 -23.80
C LEU A 145 -39.86 26.37 -24.90
N LEU A 146 -38.74 25.98 -25.52
CA LEU A 146 -38.18 26.71 -26.68
C LEU A 146 -39.15 26.75 -27.85
N PHE A 147 -39.81 25.63 -28.17
CA PHE A 147 -40.83 25.57 -29.22
C PHE A 147 -42.08 26.38 -28.86
N HIS A 148 -42.42 26.46 -27.58
CA HIS A 148 -43.52 27.29 -27.09
C HIS A 148 -43.24 28.79 -27.25
N PHE A 149 -42.02 29.23 -26.96
CA PHE A 149 -41.64 30.64 -27.10
C PHE A 149 -41.59 31.10 -28.55
N GLU A 150 -40.81 30.42 -29.40
CA GLU A 150 -40.76 30.77 -30.83
C GLU A 150 -40.23 29.59 -31.66
N TRP A 151 -41.13 28.90 -32.36
CA TRP A 151 -40.80 27.68 -33.10
C TRP A 151 -39.76 27.89 -34.21
N ARG A 152 -39.68 29.10 -34.80
CA ARG A 152 -38.69 29.43 -35.84
C ARG A 152 -37.27 29.45 -35.28
N LEU A 153 -37.09 30.09 -34.11
CA LEU A 153 -35.81 30.14 -33.41
C LEU A 153 -35.45 28.77 -32.82
N ALA A 154 -36.44 28.02 -32.32
CA ALA A 154 -36.25 26.66 -31.83
C ALA A 154 -35.75 25.72 -32.94
N LEU A 155 -36.37 25.78 -34.13
CA LEU A 155 -35.93 24.99 -35.29
C LEU A 155 -34.51 25.38 -35.73
N ALA A 156 -34.20 26.67 -35.79
CA ALA A 156 -32.85 27.14 -36.09
C ALA A 156 -31.83 26.62 -35.06
N THR A 157 -32.19 26.64 -33.77
CA THR A 157 -31.36 26.07 -32.70
C THR A 157 -31.10 24.59 -32.92
N VAL A 158 -32.14 23.79 -33.17
CA VAL A 158 -32.01 22.34 -33.40
C VAL A 158 -31.12 22.02 -34.61
N VAL A 159 -31.12 22.87 -35.65
CA VAL A 159 -30.28 22.70 -36.83
C VAL A 159 -28.82 23.09 -36.56
N ILE A 160 -28.57 24.16 -35.78
CA ILE A 160 -27.22 24.68 -35.54
C ILE A 160 -26.54 23.96 -34.36
N LEU A 161 -27.30 23.53 -33.34
CA LEU A 161 -26.78 22.90 -32.12
C LEU A 161 -25.89 21.67 -32.42
N PRO A 162 -26.21 20.76 -33.36
CA PRO A 162 -25.32 19.65 -33.73
C PRO A 162 -23.93 20.09 -34.24
N LEU A 163 -23.81 21.30 -34.80
CA LEU A 163 -22.51 21.83 -35.25
C LEU A 163 -21.56 22.07 -34.07
N THR A 164 -22.09 22.32 -32.87
CA THR A 164 -21.27 22.47 -31.65
C THR A 164 -20.55 21.16 -31.27
N ALA A 165 -21.09 20.00 -31.67
CA ALA A 165 -20.47 18.70 -31.43
C ALA A 165 -19.27 18.41 -32.36
N LEU A 166 -19.02 19.25 -33.37
CA LEU A 166 -17.90 19.09 -34.29
C LEU A 166 -16.55 19.22 -33.57
N GLY A 167 -16.42 20.19 -32.66
CA GLY A 167 -15.23 20.38 -31.82
C GLY A 167 -14.91 19.12 -31.00
N PRO A 168 -15.87 18.63 -30.19
CA PRO A 168 -15.73 17.36 -29.48
C PRO A 168 -15.42 16.15 -30.35
N LYS A 169 -16.02 16.05 -31.53
CA LYS A 169 -15.76 14.94 -32.45
C LYS A 169 -14.31 14.93 -32.97
N LEU A 170 -13.73 16.11 -33.22
CA LEU A 170 -12.37 16.25 -33.74
C LEU A 170 -11.30 16.09 -32.66
N LEU A 171 -11.54 16.67 -31.47
CA LEU A 171 -10.56 16.72 -30.38
C LEU A 171 -10.73 15.58 -29.35
N GLY A 172 -11.93 15.00 -29.26
CA GLY A 172 -12.31 14.05 -28.22
C GLY A 172 -11.44 12.80 -28.20
N ARG A 173 -11.11 12.20 -29.36
CA ARG A 173 -10.24 11.02 -29.41
C ARG A 173 -8.85 11.31 -28.85
N ARG A 174 -8.27 12.47 -29.17
CA ARG A 174 -6.95 12.88 -28.63
C ARG A 174 -7.01 13.10 -27.13
N ALA A 175 -8.05 13.79 -26.65
CA ALA A 175 -8.26 14.02 -25.22
C ALA A 175 -8.46 12.70 -24.45
N MET A 176 -9.21 11.75 -25.01
CA MET A 176 -9.39 10.41 -24.41
C MET A 176 -8.07 9.65 -24.33
N ILE A 177 -7.27 9.63 -25.41
CA ILE A 177 -5.95 8.96 -25.41
C ILE A 177 -5.03 9.62 -24.37
N ALA A 178 -4.98 10.95 -24.33
CA ALA A 178 -4.16 11.68 -23.36
C ALA A 178 -4.61 11.41 -21.91
N SER A 179 -5.92 11.35 -21.65
CA SER A 179 -6.47 10.97 -20.35
C SER A 179 -6.14 9.52 -19.98
N SER A 180 -6.15 8.60 -20.94
CA SER A 180 -5.76 7.21 -20.71
C SER A 180 -4.29 7.09 -20.36
N GLN A 181 -3.42 7.82 -21.07
CA GLN A 181 -1.99 7.85 -20.76
C GLN A 181 -1.74 8.40 -19.34
N ARG A 182 -2.43 9.49 -18.96
CA ARG A 182 -2.34 10.03 -17.59
C ARG A 182 -2.71 8.98 -16.54
N LYS A 183 -3.85 8.30 -16.71
CA LYS A 183 -4.28 7.24 -15.79
C LYS A 183 -3.27 6.09 -15.72
N HIS A 184 -2.64 5.74 -16.84
CA HIS A 184 -1.60 4.70 -16.88
C HIS A 184 -0.35 5.10 -16.11
N GLU A 185 0.21 6.30 -16.33
CA GLU A 185 1.37 6.79 -15.58
C GLU A 185 1.07 6.95 -14.07
N GLU A 186 -0.17 7.34 -13.73
CA GLU A 186 -0.62 7.43 -12.33
C GLU A 186 -0.63 6.06 -11.65
N ALA A 187 -1.08 5.01 -12.36
CA ALA A 187 -1.01 3.65 -11.89
C ALA A 187 0.45 3.15 -11.74
N GLU A 188 1.34 3.49 -12.68
CA GLU A 188 2.77 3.15 -12.58
C GLU A 188 3.44 3.78 -11.36
N VAL A 189 3.15 5.05 -11.05
CA VAL A 189 3.66 5.71 -9.83
C VAL A 189 3.14 5.00 -8.57
N ALA A 190 1.86 4.64 -8.53
CA ALA A 190 1.28 3.90 -7.40
C ALA A 190 1.90 2.50 -7.24
N MET A 191 2.19 1.80 -8.35
CA MET A 191 2.83 0.48 -8.33
C MET A 191 4.26 0.55 -7.78
N VAL A 192 5.06 1.53 -8.23
CA VAL A 192 6.43 1.74 -7.70
C VAL A 192 6.39 2.03 -6.20
N LEU A 193 5.49 2.92 -5.76
CA LEU A 193 5.33 3.21 -4.34
C LEU A 193 4.95 1.96 -3.52
N GLN A 194 4.05 1.14 -4.05
CA GLN A 194 3.63 -0.10 -3.39
C GLN A 194 4.79 -1.11 -3.27
N GLU A 195 5.60 -1.25 -4.32
CA GLU A 195 6.80 -2.10 -4.31
C GLU A 195 7.85 -1.59 -3.32
N ASP A 196 8.11 -0.29 -3.31
CA ASP A 196 9.11 0.34 -2.45
C ASP A 196 8.73 0.24 -0.96
N ILE A 197 7.45 0.43 -0.62
CA ILE A 197 6.94 0.25 0.74
C ILE A 197 7.03 -1.22 1.16
N ALA A 198 6.65 -2.16 0.28
CA ALA A 198 6.77 -3.58 0.57
C ALA A 198 8.23 -4.00 0.78
N GLY A 199 9.15 -3.43 -0.01
CA GLY A 199 10.59 -3.65 0.07
C GLY A 199 11.33 -2.75 1.06
N HIS A 200 10.63 -1.97 1.90
CA HIS A 200 11.25 -0.89 2.68
C HIS A 200 12.40 -1.35 3.57
N ARG A 201 12.28 -2.53 4.20
CA ARG A 201 13.35 -3.12 5.02
C ARG A 201 14.62 -3.38 4.21
N VAL A 202 14.49 -3.82 2.96
CA VAL A 202 15.63 -4.04 2.06
C VAL A 202 16.25 -2.70 1.67
N ILE A 203 15.42 -1.71 1.30
CA ILE A 203 15.90 -0.38 0.94
C ILE A 203 16.70 0.24 2.09
N GLN A 204 16.21 0.13 3.33
CA GLN A 204 16.93 0.63 4.51
C GLN A 204 18.20 -0.18 4.82
N ALA A 205 18.11 -1.50 4.83
CA ALA A 205 19.24 -2.36 5.19
C ALA A 205 20.45 -2.18 4.25
N PHE A 206 20.20 -1.85 2.98
CA PHE A 206 21.24 -1.63 1.97
C PHE A 206 21.51 -0.14 1.67
N GLY A 207 20.87 0.80 2.37
CA GLY A 207 21.10 2.24 2.15
C GLY A 207 20.73 2.73 0.74
N LEU A 208 19.69 2.17 0.13
CA LEU A 208 19.33 2.40 -1.29
C LEU A 208 18.36 3.58 -1.50
N GLN A 209 18.09 4.40 -0.49
CA GLN A 209 17.05 5.44 -0.54
C GLN A 209 17.24 6.41 -1.72
N GLY A 210 18.47 6.84 -2.00
CA GLY A 210 18.76 7.76 -3.11
C GLY A 210 18.46 7.17 -4.49
N LEU A 211 18.75 5.89 -4.70
CA LEU A 211 18.45 5.19 -5.97
C LEU A 211 16.95 5.10 -6.20
N PHE A 212 16.20 4.68 -5.19
CA PHE A 212 14.75 4.54 -5.28
C PHE A 212 14.04 5.90 -5.37
N PHE A 213 14.54 6.92 -4.67
CA PHE A 213 14.08 8.30 -4.82
C PHE A 213 14.20 8.80 -6.27
N SER A 214 15.37 8.58 -6.92
CA SER A 214 15.55 8.97 -8.32
C SER A 214 14.61 8.21 -9.27
N ARG A 215 14.38 6.91 -9.04
CA ARG A 215 13.43 6.12 -9.84
C ARG A 215 12.00 6.63 -9.70
N PHE A 216 11.61 7.00 -8.48
CA PHE A 216 10.30 7.59 -8.21
C PHE A 216 10.15 8.96 -8.90
N ASP A 217 11.17 9.83 -8.82
CA ASP A 217 11.17 11.14 -9.48
C ASP A 217 11.04 11.01 -11.01
N ASP A 218 11.78 10.08 -11.63
CA ASP A 218 11.66 9.79 -13.07
C ASP A 218 10.22 9.44 -13.49
N ARG A 219 9.51 8.65 -12.67
CA ARG A 219 8.10 8.31 -12.92
C ARG A 219 7.18 9.51 -12.70
N LEU A 220 7.45 10.32 -11.69
CA LEU A 220 6.69 11.52 -11.40
C LEU A 220 6.80 12.56 -12.54
N GLN A 221 7.98 12.68 -13.16
CA GLN A 221 8.18 13.55 -14.33
C GLN A 221 7.37 13.09 -15.55
N ARG A 222 7.27 11.77 -15.80
CA ARG A 222 6.41 11.21 -16.87
C ARG A 222 4.94 11.47 -16.60
N LEU A 223 4.49 11.25 -15.37
CA LEU A 223 3.13 11.58 -14.93
C LEU A 223 2.84 13.07 -15.13
N ARG A 224 3.76 13.96 -14.76
CA ARG A 224 3.62 15.41 -14.97
C ARG A 224 3.43 15.74 -16.46
N GLY A 225 4.25 15.16 -17.34
CA GLY A 225 4.12 15.34 -18.80
C GLY A 225 2.77 14.86 -19.34
N ALA A 226 2.35 13.64 -18.95
CA ALA A 226 1.08 13.07 -19.34
C ALA A 226 -0.12 13.86 -18.79
N ALA A 227 -0.03 14.33 -17.54
CA ALA A 227 -1.05 15.14 -16.89
C ALA A 227 -1.22 16.50 -17.57
N LEU A 228 -0.12 17.19 -17.91
CA LEU A 228 -0.18 18.44 -18.66
C LEU A 228 -0.83 18.24 -20.03
N HIS A 229 -0.42 17.20 -20.77
CA HIS A 229 -0.98 16.91 -22.08
C HIS A 229 -2.47 16.55 -22.02
N SER A 230 -2.87 15.77 -21.00
CA SER A 230 -4.28 15.43 -20.73
C SER A 230 -5.11 16.67 -20.39
N ASN A 231 -4.63 17.50 -19.46
CA ASN A 231 -5.34 18.69 -19.00
C ASN A 231 -5.49 19.73 -20.13
N LEU A 232 -4.43 19.95 -20.92
CA LEU A 232 -4.50 20.84 -22.09
C LEU A 232 -5.47 20.29 -23.13
N SER A 233 -5.40 19.00 -23.46
CA SER A 233 -6.32 18.39 -24.42
C SER A 233 -7.78 18.46 -23.96
N GLY A 234 -8.04 18.23 -22.66
CA GLY A 234 -9.36 18.40 -22.05
C GLY A 234 -9.84 19.85 -22.02
N ALA A 235 -8.93 20.81 -21.79
CA ALA A 235 -9.25 22.23 -21.87
C ALA A 235 -9.63 22.65 -23.29
N PHE A 236 -8.87 22.25 -24.31
CA PHE A 236 -9.22 22.51 -25.72
C PHE A 236 -10.56 21.89 -26.10
N LEU A 237 -10.85 20.66 -25.64
CA LEU A 237 -12.13 20.00 -25.85
C LEU A 237 -13.30 20.80 -25.26
N THR A 238 -13.14 21.27 -24.02
CA THR A 238 -14.17 22.06 -23.32
C THR A 238 -14.36 23.42 -23.99
N LYS A 239 -13.26 24.12 -24.31
CA LYS A 239 -13.31 25.45 -24.95
C LYS A 239 -13.85 25.42 -26.37
N ALA A 240 -13.56 24.37 -27.15
CA ALA A 240 -14.17 24.18 -28.46
C ALA A 240 -15.70 24.06 -28.38
N SER A 241 -16.20 23.40 -27.33
CA SER A 241 -17.64 23.28 -27.06
C SER A 241 -18.25 24.62 -26.65
N ASP A 242 -17.59 25.33 -25.72
CA ASP A 242 -18.04 26.65 -25.24
C ASP A 242 -18.13 27.66 -26.40
N ILE A 243 -17.14 27.70 -27.32
CA ILE A 243 -17.16 28.55 -28.52
C ILE A 243 -18.36 28.21 -29.40
N GLY A 244 -18.64 26.92 -29.61
CA GLY A 244 -19.81 26.48 -30.38
C GLY A 244 -21.11 27.02 -29.81
N VAL A 245 -21.29 26.94 -28.49
CA VAL A 245 -22.47 27.47 -27.79
C VAL A 245 -22.57 28.99 -27.92
N ILE A 246 -21.45 29.72 -27.80
CA ILE A 246 -21.42 31.19 -27.98
C ILE A 246 -21.82 31.57 -29.41
N VAL A 247 -21.34 30.86 -30.43
CA VAL A 247 -21.71 31.12 -31.83
C VAL A 247 -23.20 30.85 -32.07
N VAL A 248 -23.74 29.75 -31.51
CA VAL A 248 -25.19 29.46 -31.54
C VAL A 248 -25.97 30.59 -30.89
N GLN A 249 -25.55 31.02 -29.69
CA GLN A 249 -26.19 32.10 -28.96
C GLN A 249 -26.16 33.41 -29.76
N LEU A 250 -25.00 33.81 -30.30
CA LEU A 250 -24.88 35.03 -31.11
C LEU A 250 -25.76 34.98 -32.36
N THR A 251 -25.83 33.82 -33.01
CA THR A 251 -26.69 33.62 -34.19
C THR A 251 -28.16 33.79 -33.83
N ILE A 252 -28.60 33.15 -32.74
CA ILE A 252 -29.99 33.22 -32.26
C ILE A 252 -30.35 34.63 -31.80
N VAL A 253 -29.47 35.31 -31.05
CA VAL A 253 -29.66 36.73 -30.66
C VAL A 253 -29.82 37.59 -31.91
N SER A 254 -28.97 37.39 -32.92
CA SER A 254 -29.01 38.20 -34.15
C SER A 254 -30.30 37.98 -34.94
N VAL A 255 -30.72 36.73 -35.14
CA VAL A 255 -31.96 36.40 -35.84
C VAL A 255 -33.18 36.85 -35.03
N GLY A 256 -33.16 36.65 -33.70
CA GLY A 256 -34.21 37.08 -32.79
C GLY A 256 -34.35 38.60 -32.74
N ALA A 257 -33.25 39.34 -32.74
CA ALA A 257 -33.24 40.80 -32.83
C ALA A 257 -33.85 41.30 -34.15
N LEU A 258 -33.55 40.64 -35.28
CA LEU A 258 -34.17 40.96 -36.57
C LEU A 258 -35.69 40.71 -36.57
N LEU A 259 -36.16 39.64 -35.91
CA LEU A 259 -37.59 39.37 -35.74
C LEU A 259 -38.25 40.40 -34.81
N ALA A 260 -37.57 40.78 -33.72
CA ALA A 260 -38.05 41.80 -32.80
C ALA A 260 -38.16 43.19 -33.46
N LEU A 261 -37.17 43.58 -34.28
CA LEU A 261 -37.22 44.83 -35.06
C LEU A 261 -38.38 44.87 -36.07
N ARG A 262 -38.84 43.71 -36.55
CA ARG A 262 -40.01 43.59 -37.43
C ARG A 262 -41.34 43.57 -36.67
N GLY A 263 -41.29 43.50 -35.33
CA GLY A 263 -42.47 43.38 -34.47
C GLY A 263 -43.02 41.95 -34.37
N ASP A 264 -42.32 40.95 -34.91
CA ASP A 264 -42.74 39.54 -34.90
C ASP A 264 -42.43 38.84 -33.57
N LEU A 265 -41.58 39.42 -32.72
CA LEU A 265 -41.11 38.84 -31.46
C LEU A 265 -40.99 39.92 -30.37
N SER A 266 -41.46 39.64 -29.15
CA SER A 266 -41.26 40.55 -28.02
C SER A 266 -39.84 40.47 -27.46
N SER A 267 -39.36 41.55 -26.83
CA SER A 267 -38.06 41.57 -26.14
C SER A 267 -38.02 40.56 -25.00
N GLY A 268 -39.12 40.37 -24.26
CA GLY A 268 -39.19 39.41 -23.17
C GLY A 268 -39.14 37.96 -23.66
N THR A 269 -39.81 37.64 -24.77
CA THR A 269 -39.74 36.30 -25.38
C THR A 269 -38.30 35.99 -25.84
N LEU A 270 -37.58 36.98 -26.39
CA LEU A 270 -36.17 36.81 -26.77
C LEU A 270 -35.26 36.54 -25.55
N VAL A 271 -35.42 37.30 -24.46
CA VAL A 271 -34.64 37.10 -23.22
C VAL A 271 -34.97 35.74 -22.57
N GLY A 272 -36.25 35.38 -22.51
CA GLY A 272 -36.71 34.07 -22.04
C GLY A 272 -36.09 32.94 -22.87
N PHE A 273 -36.13 33.05 -24.20
CA PHE A 273 -35.53 32.08 -25.13
C PHE A 273 -34.03 31.89 -24.88
N LEU A 274 -33.28 32.98 -24.73
CA LEU A 274 -31.84 32.91 -24.46
C LEU A 274 -31.52 32.23 -23.12
N THR A 275 -32.34 32.47 -22.10
CA THR A 275 -32.18 31.85 -20.78
C THR A 275 -32.39 30.33 -20.85
N VAL A 276 -33.45 29.88 -21.56
CA VAL A 276 -33.70 28.44 -21.78
C VAL A 276 -32.58 27.82 -22.61
N LEU A 277 -32.11 28.50 -23.66
CA LEU A 277 -31.01 28.02 -24.51
C LEU A 277 -29.73 27.75 -23.71
N ILE A 278 -29.32 28.68 -22.85
CA ILE A 278 -28.15 28.51 -21.98
C ILE A 278 -28.36 27.33 -21.02
N SER A 279 -29.56 27.22 -20.43
CA SER A 279 -29.93 26.11 -19.54
C SER A 279 -29.82 24.74 -20.24
N VAL A 280 -30.31 24.64 -21.49
CA VAL A 280 -30.20 23.41 -22.31
C VAL A 280 -28.74 23.05 -22.57
N GLY A 281 -27.92 24.02 -22.99
CA GLY A 281 -26.48 23.80 -23.23
C GLY A 281 -25.76 23.28 -21.99
N ASN A 282 -26.00 23.89 -20.83
CA ASN A 282 -25.44 23.44 -19.55
C ASN A 282 -25.94 22.04 -19.17
N SER A 283 -27.23 21.76 -19.34
CA SER A 283 -27.81 20.46 -19.00
C SER A 283 -27.25 19.33 -19.87
N ILE A 284 -27.05 19.58 -21.17
CA ILE A 284 -26.38 18.63 -22.08
C ILE A 284 -24.94 18.41 -21.64
N LYS A 285 -24.21 19.47 -21.28
CA LYS A 285 -22.83 19.37 -20.78
C LYS A 285 -22.76 18.50 -19.51
N MET A 286 -23.68 18.69 -18.57
CA MET A 286 -23.77 17.86 -17.37
C MET A 286 -24.07 16.40 -17.70
N LEU A 287 -25.02 16.12 -18.60
CA LEU A 287 -25.29 14.75 -19.05
C LEU A 287 -24.05 14.07 -19.62
N ILE A 288 -23.27 14.76 -20.45
CA ILE A 288 -22.02 14.23 -21.02
C ILE A 288 -20.99 13.93 -19.91
N GLN A 289 -20.89 14.79 -18.90
CA GLN A 289 -19.96 14.61 -17.78
C GLN A 289 -20.30 13.43 -16.87
N LEU A 290 -21.57 13.01 -16.84
CA LEU A 290 -22.03 11.87 -16.02
C LEU A 290 -21.84 10.50 -16.71
N VAL A 291 -21.59 10.48 -18.03
CA VAL A 291 -21.42 9.23 -18.79
C VAL A 291 -20.25 8.39 -18.28
N PRO A 292 -19.04 8.93 -18.03
CA PRO A 292 -17.92 8.17 -17.49
C PRO A 292 -18.26 7.47 -16.17
N ASP A 293 -18.89 8.17 -15.22
CA ASP A 293 -19.28 7.60 -13.92
C ASP A 293 -20.24 6.41 -14.10
N MET A 294 -21.20 6.52 -15.03
CA MET A 294 -22.13 5.44 -15.35
C MET A 294 -21.43 4.23 -15.98
N ILE A 295 -20.42 4.46 -16.82
CA ILE A 295 -19.60 3.38 -17.42
C ILE A 295 -18.77 2.70 -16.34
N ASP A 296 -18.07 3.48 -15.50
CA ASP A 296 -17.22 2.97 -14.43
C ASP A 296 -18.06 2.19 -13.40
N GLY A 297 -19.23 2.71 -13.01
CA GLY A 297 -20.18 1.99 -12.15
C GLY A 297 -20.74 0.73 -12.79
N ALA A 298 -21.02 0.73 -14.10
CA ALA A 298 -21.45 -0.49 -14.80
C ALA A 298 -20.35 -1.57 -14.83
N ALA A 299 -19.10 -1.17 -15.08
CA ALA A 299 -17.94 -2.06 -15.06
C ALA A 299 -17.67 -2.61 -13.66
N GLY A 300 -17.76 -1.78 -12.61
CA GLY A 300 -17.66 -2.22 -11.22
C GLY A 300 -18.75 -3.22 -10.86
N MET A 301 -20.01 -2.94 -11.25
CA MET A 301 -21.12 -3.87 -11.03
C MET A 301 -20.94 -5.19 -11.80
N GLN A 302 -20.30 -5.17 -12.97
CA GLN A 302 -19.98 -6.38 -13.71
C GLN A 302 -18.99 -7.26 -12.91
N ARG A 303 -17.88 -6.69 -12.41
CA ARG A 303 -16.89 -7.42 -11.60
C ARG A 303 -17.47 -7.96 -10.29
N VAL A 304 -18.39 -7.20 -9.67
CA VAL A 304 -19.15 -7.66 -8.49
C VAL A 304 -20.06 -8.83 -8.87
N ASN A 305 -20.76 -8.77 -9.99
CA ASN A 305 -21.60 -9.89 -10.44
C ASN A 305 -20.79 -11.11 -10.86
N GLU A 306 -19.60 -10.94 -11.44
CA GLU A 306 -18.66 -12.03 -11.73
C GLU A 306 -18.24 -12.73 -10.44
N LEU A 307 -17.88 -11.95 -9.39
CA LEU A 307 -17.59 -12.51 -8.07
C LEU A 307 -18.79 -13.28 -7.50
N LEU A 308 -20.00 -12.70 -7.56
CA LEU A 308 -21.23 -13.31 -7.05
C LEU A 308 -21.74 -14.51 -7.88
N ARG A 309 -21.12 -14.77 -9.04
CA ARG A 309 -21.40 -15.95 -9.89
C ARG A 309 -20.41 -17.07 -9.66
N GLU A 310 -19.31 -16.82 -8.93
CA GLU A 310 -18.39 -17.89 -8.54
C GLU A 310 -19.18 -18.97 -7.82
N GLU A 311 -18.92 -20.22 -8.16
CA GLU A 311 -19.63 -21.32 -7.55
C GLU A 311 -19.25 -21.42 -6.08
N ILE A 312 -20.27 -21.41 -5.22
CA ILE A 312 -20.10 -21.75 -3.82
C ILE A 312 -19.64 -23.20 -3.79
N SER A 313 -18.63 -23.49 -2.97
CA SER A 313 -18.10 -24.83 -2.77
C SER A 313 -19.23 -25.86 -2.65
N GLY A 314 -19.14 -26.97 -3.40
CA GLY A 314 -20.07 -28.11 -3.49
C GLY A 314 -21.33 -28.07 -2.59
N SER A 315 -22.51 -28.13 -3.23
CA SER A 315 -23.85 -28.21 -2.60
C SER A 315 -23.79 -28.80 -1.19
N GLU A 316 -24.16 -28.02 -0.17
CA GLU A 316 -24.41 -28.59 1.15
C GLU A 316 -25.38 -29.76 0.98
N SER A 317 -24.96 -30.98 1.30
CA SER A 317 -25.88 -32.10 1.33
C SER A 317 -26.87 -31.84 2.46
N ALA A 318 -28.17 -31.93 2.17
CA ALA A 318 -29.22 -31.80 3.16
C ALA A 318 -29.31 -33.02 4.12
N GLY A 319 -28.26 -33.85 4.22
CA GLY A 319 -28.37 -35.20 4.76
C GLY A 319 -27.20 -35.66 5.63
N GLY A 320 -27.51 -36.64 6.49
CA GLY A 320 -26.59 -37.42 7.33
C GLY A 320 -26.29 -36.80 8.70
N ASP A 321 -27.02 -37.19 9.75
CA ASP A 321 -26.64 -36.88 11.13
C ASP A 321 -25.43 -37.75 11.54
N LEU A 322 -24.23 -37.15 11.62
CA LEU A 322 -23.13 -37.66 12.44
C LEU A 322 -23.46 -37.35 13.91
N GLU A 323 -24.41 -38.07 14.51
CA GLU A 323 -24.85 -37.81 15.89
C GLU A 323 -23.79 -38.22 16.94
N ARG A 324 -23.01 -39.26 16.64
CA ARG A 324 -21.90 -39.74 17.49
C ARG A 324 -20.76 -40.25 16.64
N VAL A 325 -19.63 -39.55 16.68
CA VAL A 325 -18.39 -39.93 16.01
C VAL A 325 -17.49 -40.66 16.99
N ARG A 326 -17.14 -41.92 16.68
CA ARG A 326 -16.07 -42.66 17.37
C ARG A 326 -14.69 -42.26 16.85
N GLY A 327 -14.62 -41.77 15.62
CA GLY A 327 -13.41 -41.20 15.04
C GLY A 327 -12.62 -42.15 14.15
N ARG A 328 -13.23 -43.21 13.60
CA ARG A 328 -12.55 -44.03 12.60
C ARG A 328 -12.47 -43.28 11.27
N VAL A 329 -11.27 -43.07 10.73
CA VAL A 329 -11.06 -42.34 9.47
C VAL A 329 -10.52 -43.29 8.41
N CYS A 330 -11.15 -43.34 7.23
CA CYS A 330 -10.71 -44.22 6.15
C CYS A 330 -10.68 -43.48 4.80
N PHE A 331 -9.52 -43.52 4.13
CA PHE A 331 -9.35 -43.12 2.75
C PHE A 331 -9.28 -44.38 1.90
N SER A 332 -10.13 -44.47 0.87
CA SER A 332 -10.22 -45.62 -0.03
C SER A 332 -10.02 -45.17 -1.47
N GLY A 333 -8.85 -45.49 -2.04
CA GLY A 333 -8.48 -45.18 -3.42
C GLY A 333 -8.50 -43.69 -3.77
N VAL A 334 -8.12 -42.83 -2.82
CA VAL A 334 -8.29 -41.38 -2.97
C VAL A 334 -7.22 -40.79 -3.89
N SER A 335 -7.66 -40.14 -4.97
CA SER A 335 -6.79 -39.39 -5.87
C SER A 335 -7.26 -37.95 -5.98
N PHE A 336 -6.31 -37.01 -5.97
CA PHE A 336 -6.61 -35.58 -5.93
C PHE A 336 -5.53 -34.73 -6.61
N SER A 337 -5.97 -33.63 -7.24
CA SER A 337 -5.12 -32.61 -7.86
C SER A 337 -5.70 -31.22 -7.61
N TYR A 338 -4.86 -30.25 -7.19
CA TYR A 338 -5.31 -28.85 -7.04
C TYR A 338 -5.55 -28.15 -8.38
N THR A 339 -4.74 -28.46 -9.41
CA THR A 339 -4.77 -27.78 -10.72
C THR A 339 -5.35 -28.65 -11.83
N GLY A 340 -5.48 -29.96 -11.61
CA GLY A 340 -5.86 -30.95 -12.62
C GLY A 340 -4.72 -31.40 -13.53
N GLU A 341 -3.51 -30.83 -13.40
CA GLU A 341 -2.36 -31.16 -14.25
C GLU A 341 -1.53 -32.32 -13.67
N GLU A 342 -1.26 -32.29 -12.36
CA GLU A 342 -0.50 -33.33 -11.66
C GLU A 342 -1.24 -33.80 -10.41
N LEU A 343 -1.23 -35.11 -10.14
CA LEU A 343 -1.83 -35.68 -8.94
C LEU A 343 -0.97 -35.35 -7.71
N ASN A 344 -1.55 -34.62 -6.77
CA ASN A 344 -0.96 -34.37 -5.45
C ASN A 344 -1.10 -35.59 -4.53
N LEU A 345 -2.17 -36.37 -4.73
CA LEU A 345 -2.37 -37.67 -4.11
C LEU A 345 -2.82 -38.66 -5.19
N ALA A 346 -2.26 -39.87 -5.16
CA ALA A 346 -2.55 -40.92 -6.12
C ALA A 346 -2.85 -42.25 -5.41
N ASP A 347 -4.09 -42.74 -5.54
CA ASP A 347 -4.55 -44.02 -4.97
C ASP A 347 -4.23 -44.17 -3.47
N LEU A 348 -4.51 -43.13 -2.69
CA LEU A 348 -4.25 -43.13 -1.26
C LEU A 348 -5.25 -44.04 -0.54
N ASN A 349 -4.71 -45.06 0.11
CA ASN A 349 -5.44 -46.01 0.94
C ASN A 349 -4.85 -45.99 2.35
N LEU A 350 -5.58 -45.45 3.32
CA LEU A 350 -5.17 -45.43 4.73
C LEU A 350 -6.38 -45.54 5.64
N THR A 351 -6.22 -46.17 6.81
CA THR A 351 -7.27 -46.32 7.82
C THR A 351 -6.70 -46.02 9.19
N ILE A 352 -7.32 -45.10 9.92
CA ILE A 352 -7.00 -44.78 11.32
C ILE A 352 -8.13 -45.27 12.20
N GLU A 353 -7.80 -46.05 13.22
CA GLU A 353 -8.77 -46.61 14.15
C GLU A 353 -9.14 -45.59 15.26
N PRO A 354 -10.35 -45.71 15.86
CA PRO A 354 -10.77 -44.84 16.95
C PRO A 354 -9.76 -44.79 18.11
N GLY A 355 -9.39 -43.59 18.55
CA GLY A 355 -8.45 -43.41 19.67
C GLY A 355 -6.98 -43.61 19.29
N GLU A 356 -6.67 -43.86 18.02
CA GLU A 356 -5.32 -44.04 17.53
C GLU A 356 -4.64 -42.69 17.23
N SER A 357 -3.40 -42.55 17.67
CA SER A 357 -2.53 -41.43 17.33
C SER A 357 -1.61 -41.79 16.17
N VAL A 358 -1.66 -41.05 15.07
CA VAL A 358 -0.86 -41.35 13.87
C VAL A 358 -0.07 -40.15 13.39
N ALA A 359 1.12 -40.42 12.87
CA ALA A 359 1.95 -39.43 12.18
C ALA A 359 1.90 -39.63 10.66
N ILE A 360 1.82 -38.54 9.90
CA ILE A 360 2.03 -38.51 8.45
C ILE A 360 3.35 -37.78 8.19
N VAL A 361 4.33 -38.50 7.67
CA VAL A 361 5.69 -38.00 7.42
C VAL A 361 6.08 -38.20 5.97
N GLY A 362 7.10 -37.48 5.51
CA GLY A 362 7.61 -37.58 4.15
C GLY A 362 8.29 -36.30 3.69
N PRO A 363 8.98 -36.33 2.53
CA PRO A 363 9.64 -35.16 1.96
C PRO A 363 8.70 -33.97 1.72
N SER A 364 9.24 -32.76 1.59
CA SER A 364 8.46 -31.59 1.18
C SER A 364 7.80 -31.85 -0.18
N GLY A 365 6.51 -31.53 -0.30
CA GLY A 365 5.71 -31.80 -1.50
C GLY A 365 5.12 -33.21 -1.62
N SER A 366 5.28 -34.09 -0.61
CA SER A 366 4.76 -35.46 -0.67
C SER A 366 3.23 -35.62 -0.53
N GLY A 367 2.48 -34.53 -0.29
CA GLY A 367 1.02 -34.55 -0.18
C GLY A 367 0.46 -34.58 1.25
N LYS A 368 1.31 -34.41 2.29
CA LYS A 368 0.90 -34.46 3.71
C LYS A 368 -0.22 -33.48 4.07
N SER A 369 -0.05 -32.19 3.77
CA SER A 369 -1.05 -31.15 4.02
C SER A 369 -2.33 -31.39 3.20
N THR A 370 -2.21 -31.95 1.99
CA THR A 370 -3.35 -32.32 1.15
C THR A 370 -4.25 -33.38 1.80
N VAL A 371 -3.70 -34.30 2.60
CA VAL A 371 -4.52 -35.26 3.37
C VAL A 371 -5.40 -34.52 4.39
N LEU A 372 -4.85 -33.54 5.09
CA LEU A 372 -5.59 -32.72 6.07
C LEU A 372 -6.66 -31.86 5.40
N ASP A 373 -6.32 -31.25 4.27
CA ASP A 373 -7.23 -30.43 3.46
C ASP A 373 -8.45 -31.21 2.97
N LEU A 374 -8.26 -32.46 2.57
CA LEU A 374 -9.35 -33.34 2.14
C LEU A 374 -10.20 -33.82 3.32
N LEU A 375 -9.57 -34.18 4.45
CA LEU A 375 -10.29 -34.61 5.66
C LEU A 375 -11.19 -33.51 6.25
N THR A 376 -10.69 -32.27 6.24
CA THR A 376 -11.43 -31.07 6.69
C THR A 376 -12.41 -30.53 5.63
N ARG A 377 -12.41 -31.14 4.45
CA ARG A 377 -13.21 -30.80 3.28
C ARG A 377 -13.03 -29.32 2.88
N PHE A 378 -11.78 -28.83 2.93
CA PHE A 378 -11.38 -27.59 2.23
C PHE A 378 -11.36 -27.82 0.72
N TYR A 379 -10.99 -29.03 0.32
CA TYR A 379 -11.08 -29.55 -1.04
C TYR A 379 -11.90 -30.83 -1.07
N GLU A 380 -12.45 -31.18 -2.23
CA GLU A 380 -13.18 -32.44 -2.44
C GLU A 380 -12.32 -33.40 -3.24
N ALA A 381 -12.32 -34.69 -2.86
CA ALA A 381 -11.58 -35.72 -3.57
C ALA A 381 -12.14 -35.90 -5.00
N GLY A 382 -11.25 -36.02 -5.99
CA GLY A 382 -11.65 -36.21 -7.39
C GLY A 382 -12.04 -37.65 -7.70
N GLU A 383 -11.32 -38.61 -7.10
CA GLU A 383 -11.63 -40.04 -7.16
C GLU A 383 -11.44 -40.68 -5.78
N GLY A 384 -12.07 -41.83 -5.55
CA GLY A 384 -12.08 -42.53 -4.27
C GLY A 384 -13.10 -41.97 -3.28
N GLN A 385 -13.00 -42.40 -2.02
CA GLN A 385 -13.92 -42.00 -0.96
C GLN A 385 -13.20 -41.80 0.37
N ILE A 386 -13.61 -40.79 1.13
CA ILE A 386 -13.16 -40.54 2.49
C ILE A 386 -14.36 -40.73 3.42
N THR A 387 -14.23 -41.60 4.41
CA THR A 387 -15.31 -41.90 5.36
C THR A 387 -14.86 -41.68 6.79
N ILE A 388 -15.80 -41.20 7.62
CA ILE A 388 -15.69 -41.17 9.08
C ILE A 388 -16.74 -42.13 9.64
N ASP A 389 -16.31 -43.12 10.41
CA ASP A 389 -17.15 -44.20 10.95
C ASP A 389 -18.00 -44.92 9.88
N GLY A 390 -17.47 -45.00 8.65
CA GLY A 390 -18.13 -45.62 7.50
C GLY A 390 -19.12 -44.71 6.76
N GLN A 391 -19.34 -43.49 7.22
CA GLN A 391 -20.15 -42.48 6.54
C GLN A 391 -19.26 -41.57 5.69
N ASP A 392 -19.65 -41.35 4.44
CA ASP A 392 -18.95 -40.45 3.53
C ASP A 392 -18.97 -39.00 4.04
N ILE A 393 -17.81 -38.36 4.09
CA ILE A 393 -17.68 -36.95 4.48
C ILE A 393 -18.34 -36.01 3.44
N GLN A 394 -18.44 -36.42 2.18
CA GLN A 394 -19.12 -35.66 1.14
C GLN A 394 -20.64 -35.68 1.31
N ALA A 395 -21.17 -36.75 1.92
CA ALA A 395 -22.59 -36.91 2.21
C ALA A 395 -23.04 -36.11 3.45
N THR A 396 -22.13 -35.52 4.23
CA THR A 396 -22.44 -34.79 5.47
C THR A 396 -22.21 -33.29 5.33
N SER A 397 -22.96 -32.44 6.04
CA SER A 397 -22.72 -30.99 6.00
C SER A 397 -21.36 -30.61 6.58
N ARG A 398 -20.73 -29.57 6.01
CA ARG A 398 -19.38 -29.12 6.40
C ARG A 398 -19.33 -28.61 7.83
N GLU A 399 -20.37 -27.88 8.25
CA GLU A 399 -20.50 -27.38 9.63
C GLU A 399 -20.46 -28.54 10.63
N ARG A 400 -21.23 -29.61 10.39
CA ARG A 400 -21.30 -30.78 11.27
C ARG A 400 -20.05 -31.64 11.21
N LEU A 401 -19.47 -31.83 10.03
CA LEU A 401 -18.17 -32.50 9.87
C LEU A 401 -17.12 -31.79 10.72
N ARG A 402 -16.98 -30.48 10.53
CA ARG A 402 -15.99 -29.66 11.24
C ARG A 402 -16.30 -29.52 12.72
N HIS A 403 -17.56 -29.67 13.14
CA HIS A 403 -17.92 -29.74 14.57
C HIS A 403 -17.18 -30.84 15.32
N HIS A 404 -16.93 -31.99 14.66
CA HIS A 404 -16.24 -33.14 15.23
C HIS A 404 -14.71 -33.13 15.00
N ILE A 405 -14.17 -32.08 14.40
CA ILE A 405 -12.74 -31.97 14.08
C ILE A 405 -12.15 -30.74 14.80
N GLY A 406 -11.12 -30.96 15.62
CA GLY A 406 -10.21 -29.91 16.07
C GLY A 406 -9.03 -29.84 15.13
N ALA A 407 -8.59 -28.64 14.76
CA ALA A 407 -7.42 -28.46 13.94
C ALA A 407 -6.52 -27.37 14.52
N VAL A 408 -5.23 -27.68 14.60
CA VAL A 408 -4.16 -26.72 14.84
C VAL A 408 -3.34 -26.66 13.56
N PHE A 409 -3.56 -25.62 12.76
CA PHE A 409 -2.86 -25.42 11.48
C PHE A 409 -1.46 -24.85 11.69
N GLN A 410 -0.55 -25.12 10.74
CA GLN A 410 0.83 -24.63 10.75
C GLN A 410 0.91 -23.10 10.98
N GLN A 411 0.04 -22.35 10.31
CA GLN A 411 -0.12 -20.91 10.52
C GLN A 411 -1.37 -20.61 11.37
N SER A 412 -1.17 -20.39 12.65
CA SER A 412 -2.25 -20.01 13.57
C SER A 412 -2.63 -18.54 13.43
N TYR A 413 -3.84 -18.27 12.92
CA TYR A 413 -4.40 -16.93 12.80
C TYR A 413 -5.16 -16.52 14.06
N LEU A 414 -4.89 -15.31 14.57
CA LEU A 414 -5.65 -14.69 15.65
C LEU A 414 -6.44 -13.50 15.11
N PHE A 415 -7.71 -13.42 15.51
CA PHE A 415 -8.55 -12.28 15.19
C PHE A 415 -8.21 -11.13 16.13
N ASN A 416 -8.40 -9.89 15.65
CA ASN A 416 -8.19 -8.68 16.45
C ASN A 416 -9.34 -8.47 17.46
N THR A 417 -9.45 -9.41 18.38
CA THR A 417 -10.32 -9.44 19.57
C THR A 417 -9.47 -9.90 20.76
N SER A 418 -10.01 -9.88 21.97
CA SER A 418 -9.23 -10.27 23.16
C SER A 418 -8.71 -11.71 23.07
N LEU A 419 -7.63 -12.02 23.81
CA LEU A 419 -7.12 -13.41 23.88
C LEU A 419 -8.18 -14.37 24.42
N ARG A 420 -8.98 -13.92 25.39
CA ARG A 420 -10.17 -14.63 25.91
C ARG A 420 -11.11 -15.04 24.79
N GLU A 421 -11.49 -14.09 23.95
CA GLU A 421 -12.45 -14.33 22.88
C GLU A 421 -11.85 -15.14 21.73
N ASN A 422 -10.55 -14.97 21.47
CA ASN A 422 -9.84 -15.85 20.55
C ASN A 422 -9.90 -17.30 21.01
N ILE A 423 -9.67 -17.61 22.30
CA ILE A 423 -9.76 -19.00 22.81
C ILE A 423 -11.21 -19.50 22.78
N ARG A 424 -12.17 -18.66 23.18
CA ARG A 424 -13.61 -18.98 23.18
C ARG A 424 -14.17 -19.36 21.80
N GLN A 425 -13.51 -18.99 20.70
CA GLN A 425 -13.90 -19.46 19.36
C GLN A 425 -13.86 -20.98 19.20
N GLY A 426 -13.14 -21.72 20.05
CA GLY A 426 -13.21 -23.18 20.09
C GLY A 426 -14.61 -23.69 20.48
N ARG A 427 -15.29 -22.98 21.39
CA ARG A 427 -16.66 -23.26 21.85
C ARG A 427 -17.31 -21.98 22.40
N LEU A 428 -18.24 -21.41 21.64
CA LEU A 428 -18.77 -20.05 21.87
C LEU A 428 -19.55 -19.88 23.18
N ASP A 429 -20.12 -20.96 23.71
CA ASP A 429 -20.86 -21.01 24.97
C ASP A 429 -19.97 -21.31 26.20
N ALA A 430 -18.64 -21.43 26.01
CA ALA A 430 -17.71 -21.68 27.10
C ALA A 430 -17.62 -20.51 28.10
N THR A 431 -17.65 -20.86 29.38
CA THR A 431 -17.46 -19.93 30.49
C THR A 431 -16.01 -19.44 30.56
N ASP A 432 -15.78 -18.29 31.22
CA ASP A 432 -14.42 -17.78 31.44
C ASP A 432 -13.51 -18.78 32.14
N THR A 433 -14.04 -19.55 33.09
CA THR A 433 -13.30 -20.59 33.81
C THR A 433 -12.86 -21.73 32.91
N GLU A 434 -13.68 -22.11 31.92
CA GLU A 434 -13.31 -23.15 30.95
C GLU A 434 -12.27 -22.62 29.95
N VAL A 435 -12.37 -21.36 29.54
CA VAL A 435 -11.36 -20.68 28.72
C VAL A 435 -10.01 -20.62 29.44
N GLU A 436 -10.01 -20.31 30.73
CA GLU A 436 -8.80 -20.28 31.55
C GLU A 436 -8.20 -21.67 31.73
N ALA A 437 -9.03 -22.70 31.98
CA ALA A 437 -8.57 -24.08 32.06
C ALA A 437 -7.94 -24.57 30.74
N ALA A 438 -8.58 -24.30 29.60
CA ALA A 438 -8.01 -24.65 28.29
C ALA A 438 -6.68 -23.94 28.01
N ALA A 439 -6.51 -22.71 28.49
CA ALA A 439 -5.25 -21.97 28.39
C ALA A 439 -4.16 -22.50 29.33
N GLN A 440 -4.53 -23.05 30.50
CA GLN A 440 -3.61 -23.73 31.40
C GLN A 440 -3.13 -25.03 30.77
N ASP A 441 -4.05 -25.83 30.23
CA ASP A 441 -3.70 -27.07 29.54
C ASP A 441 -2.78 -26.82 28.34
N ALA A 442 -3.02 -25.74 27.58
CA ALA A 442 -2.17 -25.31 26.47
C ALA A 442 -0.85 -24.61 26.88
N GLU A 443 -0.53 -24.58 28.18
CA GLU A 443 0.70 -23.95 28.71
C GLU A 443 0.85 -22.47 28.31
N ILE A 444 -0.24 -21.71 28.19
CA ILE A 444 -0.23 -20.29 27.79
C ILE A 444 -0.79 -19.34 28.84
N HIS A 445 -1.51 -19.85 29.84
CA HIS A 445 -2.14 -19.07 30.91
C HIS A 445 -1.18 -18.08 31.59
N ASP A 446 -0.01 -18.54 32.04
CA ASP A 446 0.96 -17.67 32.73
C ASP A 446 1.53 -16.58 31.83
N VAL A 447 1.68 -16.87 30.53
CA VAL A 447 2.11 -15.87 29.55
C VAL A 447 1.03 -14.81 29.37
N ILE A 448 -0.23 -15.22 29.27
CA ILE A 448 -1.37 -14.32 29.16
C ILE A 448 -1.44 -13.40 30.38
N LEU A 449 -1.31 -13.94 31.60
CA LEU A 449 -1.37 -13.16 32.84
C LEU A 449 -0.22 -12.15 33.00
N ARG A 450 0.93 -12.38 32.34
CA ARG A 450 2.05 -11.43 32.33
C ARG A 450 1.83 -10.26 31.37
N LEU A 451 0.85 -10.34 30.46
CA LEU A 451 0.51 -9.24 29.57
C LEU A 451 -0.22 -8.13 30.36
N PRO A 452 -0.05 -6.84 30.01
CA PRO A 452 -0.62 -5.73 30.77
C PRO A 452 -2.14 -5.80 30.98
N GLN A 453 -2.87 -6.40 30.04
CA GLN A 453 -4.34 -6.56 30.09
C GLN A 453 -4.78 -8.01 30.30
N GLY A 454 -3.84 -8.92 30.62
CA GLY A 454 -4.17 -10.32 30.81
C GLY A 454 -4.89 -10.93 29.60
N TYR A 455 -6.00 -11.61 29.88
CA TYR A 455 -6.90 -12.20 28.89
C TYR A 455 -7.61 -11.20 27.98
N ASP A 456 -7.71 -9.93 28.39
CA ASP A 456 -8.37 -8.88 27.62
C ASP A 456 -7.41 -8.20 26.62
N THR A 457 -6.14 -8.62 26.61
CA THR A 457 -5.13 -8.13 25.66
C THR A 457 -5.56 -8.36 24.21
N MET A 458 -5.42 -7.33 23.38
CA MET A 458 -5.64 -7.41 21.94
C MET A 458 -4.33 -7.80 21.23
N PRO A 459 -4.26 -8.91 20.48
CA PRO A 459 -3.01 -9.41 19.89
C PRO A 459 -2.60 -8.66 18.61
N GLY A 460 -3.42 -7.73 18.13
CA GLY A 460 -3.23 -6.99 16.88
C GLY A 460 -3.63 -7.79 15.63
N GLU A 461 -3.43 -7.20 14.45
CA GLU A 461 -3.77 -7.82 13.17
C GLU A 461 -3.02 -9.17 12.99
N GLY A 462 -3.77 -10.26 12.81
CA GLY A 462 -3.23 -11.62 12.69
C GLY A 462 -2.46 -12.13 13.92
N GLY A 463 -2.49 -11.42 15.05
CA GLY A 463 -1.68 -11.72 16.22
C GLY A 463 -0.21 -11.31 16.12
N GLY A 464 0.07 -10.22 15.38
CA GLY A 464 1.44 -9.71 15.17
C GLY A 464 2.20 -9.29 16.44
N GLN A 465 1.52 -9.06 17.57
CA GLN A 465 2.17 -8.72 18.84
C GLN A 465 2.66 -9.94 19.64
N LEU A 466 2.36 -11.16 19.18
CA LEU A 466 2.72 -12.40 19.85
C LEU A 466 3.85 -13.13 19.10
N SER A 467 4.60 -13.97 19.79
CA SER A 467 5.53 -14.89 19.15
C SER A 467 4.79 -16.01 18.40
N GLY A 468 5.46 -16.67 17.45
CA GLY A 468 4.88 -17.81 16.72
C GLY A 468 4.38 -18.91 17.67
N GLY A 469 5.21 -19.31 18.63
CA GLY A 469 4.85 -20.28 19.66
C GLY A 469 3.70 -19.85 20.58
N GLN A 470 3.54 -18.56 20.85
CA GLN A 470 2.39 -18.06 21.62
C GLN A 470 1.09 -18.17 20.81
N ARG A 471 1.10 -17.78 19.53
CA ARG A 471 -0.07 -17.94 18.64
C ARG A 471 -0.48 -19.41 18.51
N GLN A 472 0.50 -20.30 18.41
CA GLN A 472 0.28 -21.73 18.28
C GLN A 472 -0.35 -22.34 19.54
N ARG A 473 0.13 -21.96 20.73
CA ARG A 473 -0.50 -22.38 22.00
C ARG A 473 -1.92 -21.83 22.17
N ILE A 474 -2.21 -20.63 21.68
CA ILE A 474 -3.59 -20.11 21.67
C ILE A 474 -4.47 -20.94 20.73
N ALA A 475 -3.97 -21.34 19.55
CA ALA A 475 -4.70 -22.24 18.67
C ALA A 475 -4.91 -23.62 19.29
N LEU A 476 -3.92 -24.13 20.03
CA LEU A 476 -4.05 -25.36 20.81
C LEU A 476 -5.13 -25.22 21.90
N ALA A 477 -5.16 -24.11 22.65
CA ALA A 477 -6.22 -23.84 23.63
C ALA A 477 -7.62 -23.86 23.00
N ARG A 478 -7.80 -23.34 21.76
CA ARG A 478 -9.07 -23.44 21.02
C ARG A 478 -9.44 -24.90 20.74
N ALA A 479 -8.48 -25.71 20.30
CA ALA A 479 -8.69 -27.12 20.00
C ALA A 479 -9.04 -27.93 21.26
N ILE A 480 -8.37 -27.64 22.38
CA ILE A 480 -8.66 -28.24 23.70
C ILE A 480 -10.08 -27.88 24.14
N LEU A 481 -10.44 -26.60 24.11
CA LEU A 481 -11.74 -26.12 24.55
C LEU A 481 -12.91 -26.73 23.74
N ARG A 482 -12.67 -27.02 22.46
CA ARG A 482 -13.64 -27.65 21.58
C ARG A 482 -13.93 -29.11 21.95
N ASP A 483 -12.97 -29.80 22.54
CA ASP A 483 -13.03 -31.21 22.90
C ASP A 483 -13.50 -32.16 21.76
N PRO A 484 -12.83 -32.19 20.60
CA PRO A 484 -13.28 -32.97 19.45
C PRO A 484 -12.82 -34.45 19.50
N PRO A 485 -13.58 -35.39 18.90
CA PRO A 485 -13.19 -36.79 18.77
C PRO A 485 -12.06 -37.04 17.76
N ILE A 486 -11.90 -36.14 16.78
CA ILE A 486 -10.82 -36.16 15.79
C ILE A 486 -9.98 -34.89 15.96
N LEU A 487 -8.67 -35.04 16.15
CA LEU A 487 -7.72 -33.94 16.31
C LEU A 487 -6.70 -33.95 15.17
N ILE A 488 -6.51 -32.79 14.54
CA ILE A 488 -5.53 -32.56 13.48
C ILE A 488 -4.45 -31.61 14.00
N LEU A 489 -3.19 -32.03 13.91
CA LEU A 489 -2.02 -31.28 14.34
C LEU A 489 -1.07 -31.11 13.16
N ASP A 490 -1.02 -29.91 12.58
CA ASP A 490 -0.14 -29.57 11.47
C ASP A 490 1.05 -28.75 11.99
N GLU A 491 2.20 -29.42 12.15
CA GLU A 491 3.41 -28.87 12.75
C GLU A 491 3.18 -28.12 14.08
N ALA A 492 2.30 -28.63 14.94
CA ALA A 492 1.79 -27.94 16.13
C ALA A 492 2.86 -27.49 17.16
N THR A 493 4.13 -27.88 16.99
CA THR A 493 5.25 -27.50 17.88
C THR A 493 6.44 -26.86 17.16
N SER A 494 6.40 -26.67 15.84
CA SER A 494 7.58 -26.21 15.07
C SER A 494 8.08 -24.82 15.45
N ALA A 495 7.20 -23.95 15.96
CA ALA A 495 7.53 -22.57 16.35
C ALA A 495 7.84 -22.41 17.85
N LEU A 496 8.00 -23.50 18.60
CA LEU A 496 8.28 -23.51 20.04
C LEU A 496 9.78 -23.71 20.32
N ASP A 497 10.27 -23.06 21.38
CA ASP A 497 11.58 -23.35 21.97
C ASP A 497 11.59 -24.75 22.64
N PRO A 498 12.76 -25.39 22.79
CA PRO A 498 12.83 -26.79 23.26
C PRO A 498 12.18 -27.06 24.63
N ALA A 499 12.27 -26.09 25.56
CA ALA A 499 11.70 -26.25 26.89
C ALA A 499 10.16 -26.17 26.85
N THR A 500 9.62 -25.17 26.13
CA THR A 500 8.17 -25.05 25.91
C THR A 500 7.62 -26.21 25.08
N GLU A 501 8.38 -26.69 24.09
CA GLU A 501 8.00 -27.85 23.29
C GLU A 501 7.81 -29.09 24.14
N ALA A 502 8.73 -29.40 25.07
CA ALA A 502 8.60 -30.58 25.92
C ALA A 502 7.32 -30.55 26.76
N ALA A 503 6.99 -29.39 27.33
CA ALA A 503 5.75 -29.18 28.09
C ALA A 503 4.50 -29.33 27.21
N VAL A 504 4.50 -28.71 26.03
CA VAL A 504 3.38 -28.80 25.08
C VAL A 504 3.22 -30.23 24.55
N ASN A 505 4.30 -30.96 24.28
CA ASN A 505 4.25 -32.36 23.87
C ASN A 505 3.64 -33.25 24.97
N ALA A 506 3.98 -33.03 26.23
CA ALA A 506 3.35 -33.74 27.35
C ALA A 506 1.84 -33.45 27.46
N THR A 507 1.43 -32.22 27.15
CA THR A 507 0.00 -31.90 27.00
C THR A 507 -0.62 -32.62 25.80
N LEU A 508 0.02 -32.59 24.62
CA LEU A 508 -0.48 -33.25 23.41
C LEU A 508 -0.62 -34.75 23.62
N GLU A 509 0.34 -35.41 24.28
CA GLU A 509 0.24 -36.83 24.63
C GLU A 509 -0.99 -37.13 25.48
N ARG A 510 -1.31 -36.28 26.48
CA ARG A 510 -2.53 -36.41 27.28
C ARG A 510 -3.79 -36.16 26.47
N LEU A 511 -3.76 -35.20 25.55
CA LEU A 511 -4.91 -34.87 24.69
C LEU A 511 -5.20 -35.95 23.66
N CYS A 512 -4.18 -36.66 23.17
CA CYS A 512 -4.34 -37.77 22.24
C CYS A 512 -5.02 -38.98 22.89
N VAL A 513 -5.00 -39.10 24.23
CA VAL A 513 -5.68 -40.20 24.92
C VAL A 513 -7.18 -40.14 24.62
N ASP A 514 -7.75 -41.27 24.20
CA ASP A 514 -9.15 -41.46 23.82
C ASP A 514 -9.63 -40.61 22.61
N ARG A 515 -8.70 -40.05 21.81
CA ARG A 515 -9.02 -39.31 20.57
C ARG A 515 -8.30 -39.90 19.38
N THR A 516 -8.93 -39.81 18.21
CA THR A 516 -8.22 -40.08 16.97
C THR A 516 -7.39 -38.86 16.61
N THR A 517 -6.06 -38.99 16.59
CA THR A 517 -5.16 -37.86 16.30
C THR A 517 -4.39 -38.09 15.00
N LEU A 518 -4.46 -37.11 14.10
CA LEU A 518 -3.63 -37.03 12.90
C LEU A 518 -2.59 -35.92 13.08
N SER A 519 -1.31 -36.28 13.09
CA SER A 519 -0.23 -35.30 13.10
C SER A 519 0.56 -35.30 11.80
N VAL A 520 0.64 -34.14 11.14
CA VAL A 520 1.65 -33.88 10.12
C VAL A 520 2.82 -33.20 10.82
N THR A 521 4.01 -33.81 10.79
CA THR A 521 5.19 -33.26 11.45
C THR A 521 6.46 -33.51 10.66
N HIS A 522 7.35 -32.51 10.68
CA HIS A 522 8.73 -32.62 10.22
C HIS A 522 9.68 -33.05 11.34
N ARG A 523 9.23 -32.99 12.60
CA ARG A 523 9.98 -33.46 13.78
C ARG A 523 9.76 -34.94 13.94
N LEU A 524 10.69 -35.73 13.40
CA LEU A 524 10.59 -37.19 13.44
C LEU A 524 10.56 -37.75 14.87
N SER A 525 11.15 -37.05 15.84
CA SER A 525 11.06 -37.39 17.27
C SER A 525 9.61 -37.43 17.77
N ALA A 526 8.78 -36.46 17.38
CA ALA A 526 7.35 -36.43 17.70
C ALA A 526 6.56 -37.49 16.91
N ALA A 527 6.96 -37.80 15.67
CA ALA A 527 6.36 -38.89 14.92
C ALA A 527 6.66 -40.26 15.56
N ALA A 528 7.83 -40.42 16.18
CA ALA A 528 8.28 -41.68 16.76
C ALA A 528 7.49 -42.12 18.01
N SER A 529 6.84 -41.18 18.70
CA SER A 529 6.00 -41.47 19.87
C SER A 529 4.54 -41.82 19.53
N MET A 530 4.14 -41.69 18.26
CA MET A 530 2.77 -42.02 17.81
C MET A 530 2.57 -43.54 17.66
N ASP A 531 1.30 -43.99 17.74
CA ASP A 531 0.95 -45.41 17.64
C ASP A 531 1.32 -46.02 16.29
N ARG A 532 1.20 -45.22 15.22
CA ARG A 532 1.53 -45.62 13.84
C ARG A 532 1.98 -44.44 13.00
N ILE A 533 2.85 -44.72 12.02
CA ILE A 533 3.43 -43.73 11.12
C ILE A 533 3.09 -44.13 9.69
N PHE A 534 2.54 -43.19 8.93
CA PHE A 534 2.30 -43.26 7.49
C PHE A 534 3.34 -42.41 6.76
N VAL A 535 4.09 -43.01 5.84
CA VAL A 535 5.12 -42.34 5.07
C VAL A 535 4.60 -42.08 3.68
N LEU A 536 4.45 -40.79 3.33
CA LEU A 536 4.06 -40.35 2.00
C LEU A 536 5.28 -39.96 1.18
N ASP A 537 5.34 -40.45 -0.04
CA ASP A 537 6.30 -40.00 -1.05
C ASP A 537 5.61 -39.85 -2.40
N GLN A 538 5.86 -38.73 -3.08
CA GLN A 538 5.25 -38.39 -4.38
C GLN A 538 3.72 -38.62 -4.44
N GLY A 539 3.00 -38.26 -3.38
CA GLY A 539 1.54 -38.39 -3.31
C GLY A 539 1.01 -39.79 -3.06
N ARG A 540 1.87 -40.77 -2.73
CA ARG A 540 1.51 -42.16 -2.45
C ARG A 540 1.94 -42.59 -1.05
N LEU A 541 1.18 -43.50 -0.46
CA LEU A 541 1.61 -44.18 0.77
C LEU A 541 2.66 -45.25 0.41
N VAL A 542 3.90 -45.04 0.86
CA VAL A 542 5.03 -45.94 0.54
C VAL A 542 5.39 -46.87 1.70
N GLU A 543 5.23 -46.42 2.95
CA GLU A 543 5.49 -47.24 4.13
C GLU A 543 4.46 -46.93 5.22
N GLU A 544 4.16 -47.94 6.04
CA GLU A 544 3.26 -47.85 7.18
C GLU A 544 3.74 -48.78 8.29
N GLY A 545 3.75 -48.31 9.53
CA GLY A 545 4.07 -49.15 10.69
C GLY A 545 4.48 -48.35 11.93
N ARG A 546 4.95 -49.06 12.95
CA ARG A 546 5.53 -48.42 14.15
C ARG A 546 6.94 -47.93 13.86
N HIS A 547 7.41 -46.94 14.61
CA HIS A 547 8.77 -46.39 14.51
C HIS A 547 9.87 -47.47 14.36
N LYS A 548 9.89 -48.46 15.27
CA LYS A 548 10.90 -49.54 15.24
C LYS A 548 10.78 -50.46 14.02
N GLU A 549 9.56 -50.66 13.53
CA GLU A 549 9.32 -51.51 12.36
C GLU A 549 9.83 -50.81 11.11
N LEU A 550 9.52 -49.53 10.94
CA LEU A 550 9.98 -48.71 9.81
C LEU A 550 11.50 -48.52 9.79
N LEU A 551 12.14 -48.36 10.95
CA LEU A 551 13.62 -48.32 11.03
C LEU A 551 14.27 -49.63 10.54
N ASN A 552 13.62 -50.77 10.80
CA ASN A 552 14.15 -52.07 10.35
C ASN A 552 13.98 -52.30 8.84
N LEU A 553 12.98 -51.66 8.21
CA LEU A 553 12.77 -51.72 6.76
C LEU A 553 13.87 -51.01 5.97
N LYS A 554 14.59 -50.07 6.58
CA LYS A 554 15.65 -49.26 5.95
C LYS A 554 15.20 -48.55 4.67
N GLY A 555 13.92 -48.19 4.59
CA GLY A 555 13.35 -47.45 3.47
C GLY A 555 13.39 -45.93 3.65
N VAL A 556 12.42 -45.21 3.10
CA VAL A 556 12.31 -43.74 3.11
C VAL A 556 12.30 -43.19 4.54
N TYR A 557 11.54 -43.81 5.46
CA TYR A 557 11.51 -43.36 6.85
C TYR A 557 12.88 -43.43 7.52
N TYR A 558 13.62 -44.52 7.28
CA TYR A 558 14.95 -44.70 7.84
C TYR A 558 15.94 -43.66 7.30
N GLN A 559 15.87 -43.33 6.00
CA GLN A 559 16.71 -42.29 5.40
C GLN A 559 16.45 -40.94 6.06
N MET A 560 15.19 -40.54 6.17
CA MET A 560 14.80 -39.32 6.87
C MET A 560 15.28 -39.31 8.33
N TRP A 561 15.18 -40.45 9.03
CA TRP A 561 15.65 -40.56 10.42
C TRP A 561 17.17 -40.42 10.57
N GLN A 562 17.94 -40.96 9.62
CA GLN A 562 19.40 -40.82 9.62
C GLN A 562 19.84 -39.37 9.38
N GLU A 563 19.21 -38.70 8.41
CA GLU A 563 19.44 -37.28 8.12
C GLU A 563 19.11 -36.42 9.35
N PHE A 564 17.98 -36.67 10.01
CA PHE A 564 17.59 -35.99 11.24
C PHE A 564 18.57 -36.24 12.41
N GLY A 565 19.10 -37.45 12.55
CA GLY A 565 20.09 -37.79 13.57
C GLY A 565 21.43 -37.07 13.40
N LEU A 566 21.80 -36.74 12.15
CA LEU A 566 23.00 -35.95 11.83
C LEU A 566 22.81 -34.46 12.16
N GLU A 567 21.60 -33.91 11.98
CA GLU A 567 21.27 -32.53 12.38
C GLU A 567 21.32 -32.33 13.91
N LEU A 568 20.77 -33.28 14.68
CA LEU A 568 20.82 -33.27 16.15
C LEU A 568 22.26 -33.31 16.71
N THR A 569 23.16 -34.01 16.04
CA THR A 569 24.58 -34.05 16.43
C THR A 569 25.33 -32.78 16.04
N GLY A 570 24.92 -32.10 14.95
CA GLY A 570 25.45 -30.79 14.55
C GLY A 570 25.09 -29.67 15.53
N ASP A 571 23.83 -29.60 15.96
CA ASP A 571 23.36 -28.60 16.94
C ASP A 571 23.97 -28.82 18.34
N ALA A 572 24.19 -30.07 18.75
CA ALA A 572 24.89 -30.40 19.99
C ALA A 572 26.37 -29.93 19.98
N LEU A 573 27.06 -30.09 18.83
CA LEU A 573 28.44 -29.62 18.65
C LEU A 573 28.54 -28.08 18.62
N LEU A 574 27.51 -27.39 18.16
CA LEU A 574 27.43 -25.92 18.19
C LEU A 574 27.08 -25.39 19.59
N GLY A 575 26.23 -26.09 20.34
CA GLY A 575 25.92 -25.81 21.74
C GLY A 575 27.11 -26.00 22.67
N GLU A 576 27.85 -27.11 22.54
CA GLU A 576 29.08 -27.35 23.31
C GLU A 576 30.16 -26.30 23.01
N ARG A 577 30.32 -25.87 21.75
CA ARG A 577 31.26 -24.78 21.41
C ARG A 577 30.86 -23.43 22.01
N ALA A 578 29.57 -23.14 22.14
CA ALA A 578 29.09 -21.92 22.76
C ALA A 578 29.28 -21.92 24.29
N GLU A 579 29.10 -23.07 24.95
CA GLU A 579 29.34 -23.22 26.39
C GLU A 579 30.84 -23.23 26.72
N THR A 580 31.68 -23.88 25.89
CA THR A 580 33.14 -23.87 26.08
C THR A 580 33.75 -22.48 25.86
N MET A 581 33.17 -21.64 25.00
CA MET A 581 33.62 -20.26 24.78
C MET A 581 33.15 -19.27 25.87
N ALA A 582 32.14 -19.64 26.67
CA ALA A 582 31.60 -18.78 27.74
C ALA A 582 32.32 -18.98 29.09
N GLU A 583 32.98 -20.13 29.30
CA GLU A 583 33.66 -20.45 30.57
C GLU A 583 35.12 -19.96 30.65
N GLU A 584 35.71 -19.51 29.54
CA GLU A 584 37.14 -19.15 29.44
C GLU A 584 37.36 -17.63 29.26
N THR A 585 36.75 -16.80 30.11
CA THR A 585 37.14 -15.38 30.22
C THR A 585 37.17 -14.87 31.67
N ALA A 586 38.30 -15.10 32.35
CA ALA A 586 38.74 -14.28 33.50
C ALA A 586 40.18 -13.79 33.25
N PRO A 587 40.54 -12.55 33.67
CA PRO A 587 41.64 -11.82 33.06
C PRO A 587 42.98 -12.11 33.75
N VAL A 588 44.02 -12.47 32.98
CA VAL A 588 45.40 -12.47 33.46
C VAL A 588 46.31 -11.77 32.45
N ALA A 589 47.19 -10.93 33.00
CA ALA A 589 48.11 -9.99 32.36
C ALA A 589 49.19 -10.65 31.49
N PRO A 590 49.87 -9.89 30.59
CA PRO A 590 50.70 -10.45 29.54
C PRO A 590 52.15 -10.66 29.99
N VAL A 591 52.70 -11.85 29.76
CA VAL A 591 54.16 -12.07 29.67
C VAL A 591 54.45 -13.09 28.55
N GLU A 592 55.45 -12.73 27.75
CA GLU A 592 56.05 -13.37 26.59
C GLU A 592 56.45 -14.83 26.79
N LEU A 593 56.32 -15.65 25.73
CA LEU A 593 57.28 -16.72 25.43
C LEU A 593 57.16 -17.14 23.95
N ALA A 594 58.10 -16.64 23.15
CA ALA A 594 58.44 -17.14 21.82
C ALA A 594 59.38 -18.35 21.97
N ALA A 595 58.94 -19.56 21.59
CA ALA A 595 59.83 -20.71 21.37
C ALA A 595 59.20 -21.95 20.67
N GLU A 596 58.04 -21.85 20.01
CA GLU A 596 57.43 -23.00 19.31
C GLU A 596 57.02 -22.71 17.85
N PHE A 597 57.65 -21.73 17.19
CA PHE A 597 57.32 -21.34 15.81
C PHE A 597 58.33 -21.79 14.74
N GLU A 598 59.41 -22.51 15.07
CA GLU A 598 60.41 -22.89 14.06
C GLU A 598 60.04 -24.12 13.20
N ASP A 599 59.15 -24.99 13.68
CA ASP A 599 58.73 -26.18 12.91
C ASP A 599 57.44 -25.99 12.09
N ILE A 600 56.68 -24.92 12.35
CA ILE A 600 55.48 -24.55 11.58
C ILE A 600 55.85 -23.69 10.35
N ASP A 601 56.89 -22.86 10.45
CA ASP A 601 57.34 -21.99 9.34
C ASP A 601 57.87 -22.77 8.13
N ARG A 602 58.47 -23.95 8.33
CA ARG A 602 58.91 -24.82 7.22
C ARG A 602 57.75 -25.52 6.50
N ALA A 603 56.68 -25.84 7.21
CA ALA A 603 55.49 -26.45 6.62
C ALA A 603 54.62 -25.41 5.88
N MET A 604 54.60 -24.16 6.35
CA MET A 604 53.88 -23.06 5.68
C MET A 604 54.60 -22.51 4.44
N GLN A 605 55.94 -22.57 4.37
CA GLN A 605 56.68 -22.08 3.19
C GLN A 605 56.42 -22.89 1.91
N VAL A 606 56.17 -24.20 2.00
CA VAL A 606 55.89 -25.04 0.82
C VAL A 606 54.48 -24.76 0.25
N GLY A 607 53.51 -24.41 1.09
CA GLY A 607 52.16 -24.02 0.65
C GLY A 607 52.07 -22.57 0.13
N ALA A 608 52.92 -21.67 0.61
CA ALA A 608 52.94 -20.26 0.19
C ALA A 608 53.41 -20.07 -1.27
N ASP A 609 54.32 -20.92 -1.76
CA ASP A 609 54.82 -20.85 -3.14
C ASP A 609 53.78 -21.37 -4.16
N GLU A 610 52.98 -22.39 -3.82
CA GLU A 610 51.86 -22.83 -4.67
C GLU A 610 50.70 -21.82 -4.68
N LEU A 611 50.40 -21.21 -3.53
CA LEU A 611 49.31 -20.22 -3.42
C LEU A 611 49.65 -18.92 -4.16
N SER A 612 50.91 -18.48 -4.12
CA SER A 612 51.37 -17.27 -4.82
C SER A 612 51.39 -17.46 -6.34
N HIS A 613 51.69 -18.67 -6.83
CA HIS A 613 51.59 -18.99 -8.26
C HIS A 613 50.13 -19.00 -8.74
N LEU A 614 49.19 -19.49 -7.92
CA LEU A 614 47.75 -19.49 -8.23
C LEU A 614 47.15 -18.08 -8.18
N ILE A 615 47.58 -17.25 -7.22
CA ILE A 615 47.15 -15.85 -7.09
C ILE A 615 47.68 -15.00 -8.25
N GLN A 616 48.92 -15.21 -8.70
CA GLN A 616 49.43 -14.53 -9.90
C GLN A 616 48.68 -14.94 -11.17
N GLN A 617 48.31 -16.21 -11.29
CA GLN A 617 47.54 -16.71 -12.43
C GLN A 617 46.10 -16.14 -12.43
N PHE A 618 45.47 -16.06 -11.25
CA PHE A 618 44.15 -15.45 -11.08
C PHE A 618 44.18 -13.93 -11.27
N GLN A 619 45.23 -13.23 -10.81
CA GLN A 619 45.41 -11.79 -11.04
C GLN A 619 45.69 -11.48 -12.52
N ALA A 620 46.36 -12.36 -13.26
CA ALA A 620 46.55 -12.24 -14.70
C ALA A 620 45.25 -12.47 -15.48
N GLU A 621 44.40 -13.40 -15.04
CA GLU A 621 43.06 -13.64 -15.64
C GLU A 621 42.09 -12.48 -15.33
N VAL A 622 42.11 -11.93 -14.11
CA VAL A 622 41.33 -10.74 -13.73
C VAL A 622 41.81 -9.47 -14.46
N GLN A 623 43.12 -9.33 -14.72
CA GLN A 623 43.66 -8.24 -15.56
C GLN A 623 43.33 -8.41 -17.05
N ALA A 624 43.17 -9.64 -17.55
CA ALA A 624 42.71 -9.90 -18.91
C ALA A 624 41.20 -9.63 -19.10
N GLU A 625 40.39 -9.79 -18.04
CA GLU A 625 38.96 -9.46 -18.04
C GLU A 625 38.71 -7.95 -17.91
N GLN A 626 39.57 -7.21 -17.19
CA GLN A 626 39.54 -5.74 -17.15
C GLN A 626 39.94 -5.08 -18.48
N GLN A 627 40.63 -5.77 -19.38
CA GLN A 627 40.89 -5.28 -20.74
C GLN A 627 39.66 -5.33 -21.68
N GLY A 628 38.54 -5.94 -21.25
CA GLY A 628 37.24 -5.85 -21.93
C GLY A 628 36.58 -4.47 -21.81
N ALA A 629 36.84 -3.74 -20.72
CA ALA A 629 36.33 -2.37 -20.51
C ALA A 629 37.03 -1.34 -21.40
N GLN A 630 38.26 -1.63 -21.86
CA GLN A 630 39.01 -0.80 -22.79
C GLN A 630 38.45 -0.89 -24.23
N ARG A 631 37.94 -2.06 -24.65
CA ARG A 631 37.29 -2.24 -25.97
C ARG A 631 35.93 -1.53 -26.07
N LEU A 632 35.20 -1.40 -24.95
CA LEU A 632 33.96 -0.61 -24.91
C LEU A 632 34.22 0.90 -25.01
N ARG A 633 35.35 1.39 -24.47
CA ARG A 633 35.80 2.78 -24.65
C ARG A 633 36.23 3.08 -26.09
N ASP A 634 36.86 2.14 -26.78
CA ASP A 634 37.21 2.28 -28.20
C ASP A 634 36.00 2.22 -29.15
N VAL A 635 34.94 1.48 -28.78
CA VAL A 635 33.65 1.51 -29.52
C VAL A 635 32.94 2.84 -29.31
N ASN A 636 32.96 3.41 -28.10
CA ASN A 636 32.36 4.71 -27.81
C ASN A 636 33.12 5.87 -28.51
N GLN A 637 34.44 5.77 -28.62
CA GLN A 637 35.26 6.70 -29.42
C GLN A 637 35.04 6.56 -30.93
N ARG A 638 34.53 5.42 -31.43
CA ARG A 638 34.18 5.21 -32.84
C ARG A 638 32.81 5.79 -33.23
N TRP A 639 31.89 5.97 -32.29
CA TRP A 639 30.57 6.55 -32.54
C TRP A 639 30.55 8.09 -32.54
N ALA A 640 31.48 8.74 -31.84
CA ALA A 640 31.52 10.21 -31.76
C ALA A 640 32.07 10.93 -33.01
N ARG A 641 32.42 10.21 -34.09
CA ARG A 641 32.92 10.79 -35.36
C ARG A 641 31.95 10.71 -36.54
N VAL A 642 30.73 10.22 -36.36
CA VAL A 642 29.78 10.07 -37.47
C VAL A 642 28.52 10.87 -37.19
N VAL A 643 28.44 12.04 -37.86
CA VAL A 643 27.28 12.94 -38.06
C VAL A 643 27.06 14.04 -37.01
N GLY A 644 27.70 15.19 -37.25
CA GLY A 644 27.00 16.46 -37.16
C GLY A 644 26.09 16.63 -38.39
N THR A 645 24.85 17.07 -38.19
CA THR A 645 24.45 18.49 -38.17
C THR A 645 22.96 18.61 -37.86
N ASP A 646 22.67 19.72 -37.21
CA ASP A 646 21.42 20.48 -37.20
C ASP A 646 20.28 20.13 -36.24
N ARG A 647 20.17 21.06 -35.28
CA ARG A 647 18.94 21.58 -34.66
C ARG A 647 18.22 20.65 -33.70
N LEU A 648 18.77 20.57 -32.49
CA LEU A 648 18.00 20.32 -31.28
C LEU A 648 17.93 21.60 -30.43
N THR A 649 16.75 22.16 -30.48
CA THR A 649 16.21 23.22 -29.63
C THR A 649 16.18 22.80 -28.16
N GLY A 650 16.65 23.69 -27.28
CA GLY A 650 16.17 23.84 -25.89
C GLY A 650 16.68 22.80 -24.89
N LEU A 651 17.88 23.03 -24.36
CA LEU A 651 18.56 22.17 -23.37
C LEU A 651 18.10 22.44 -21.92
N PRO A 652 17.94 21.37 -21.11
CA PRO A 652 18.11 21.36 -19.66
C PRO A 652 19.61 21.20 -19.33
N ASN A 653 20.22 21.94 -18.38
CA ASN A 653 21.56 21.61 -17.85
C ASN A 653 21.97 22.49 -16.64
N ARG A 654 21.73 22.02 -15.39
CA ARG A 654 22.39 22.54 -14.16
C ARG A 654 23.60 21.67 -13.78
N THR A 655 23.47 20.35 -13.89
CA THR A 655 24.50 19.36 -13.53
C THR A 655 25.62 19.27 -14.58
N ALA A 656 25.29 19.29 -15.87
CA ALA A 656 26.30 19.13 -16.92
C ALA A 656 27.21 20.35 -17.12
N TYR A 657 26.82 21.54 -16.62
CA TYR A 657 27.68 22.73 -16.66
C TYR A 657 28.71 22.71 -15.52
N LEU A 658 28.28 22.34 -14.31
CA LEU A 658 29.15 22.18 -13.13
C LEU A 658 30.16 21.04 -13.32
N GLU A 659 29.71 19.90 -13.86
CA GLU A 659 30.59 18.76 -14.19
C GLU A 659 31.61 19.08 -15.29
N ALA A 660 31.35 20.08 -16.15
CA ALA A 660 32.24 20.44 -17.24
C ALA A 660 33.25 21.56 -16.88
N MET A 661 32.89 22.46 -15.96
CA MET A 661 33.69 23.66 -15.66
C MET A 661 34.62 23.46 -14.46
N VAL A 662 34.14 22.83 -13.39
CA VAL A 662 34.90 22.62 -12.15
C VAL A 662 36.18 21.80 -12.38
N PRO A 663 36.17 20.71 -13.17
CA PRO A 663 37.40 19.97 -13.43
C PRO A 663 38.43 20.75 -14.25
N ARG A 664 37.99 21.65 -15.15
CA ARG A 664 38.90 22.45 -15.99
C ARG A 664 39.64 23.53 -15.21
N GLU A 665 38.97 24.20 -14.28
CA GLU A 665 39.59 25.21 -13.40
C GLU A 665 40.55 24.53 -12.40
N ILE A 666 40.18 23.37 -11.86
CA ILE A 666 41.08 22.56 -11.01
C ILE A 666 42.31 22.11 -11.79
N GLU A 667 42.14 21.64 -13.03
CA GLU A 667 43.24 21.16 -13.87
C GLU A 667 44.18 22.29 -14.32
N GLN A 668 43.65 23.51 -14.50
CA GLN A 668 44.44 24.69 -14.85
C GLN A 668 45.22 25.24 -13.64
N ALA A 669 44.60 25.29 -12.46
CA ALA A 669 45.28 25.67 -11.23
C ALA A 669 46.37 24.66 -10.80
N GLN A 670 46.13 23.36 -11.02
CA GLN A 670 47.15 22.32 -10.82
C GLN A 670 48.34 22.43 -11.79
N ARG A 671 48.14 22.98 -12.99
CA ARG A 671 49.22 23.26 -13.95
C ARG A 671 50.04 24.49 -13.57
N ASP A 672 49.41 25.48 -12.96
CA ASP A 672 50.06 26.73 -12.54
C ASP A 672 50.73 26.63 -11.16
N GLY A 673 50.41 25.58 -10.38
CA GLY A 673 51.09 25.24 -9.12
C GLY A 673 50.48 25.85 -7.86
N ASP A 674 49.30 26.47 -7.97
CA ASP A 674 48.61 27.14 -6.87
C ASP A 674 47.50 26.25 -6.27
N PRO A 675 47.38 26.13 -4.93
CA PRO A 675 46.23 25.47 -4.32
C PRO A 675 44.98 26.37 -4.42
N VAL A 676 43.83 25.78 -4.77
CA VAL A 676 42.56 26.49 -4.93
C VAL A 676 41.52 25.93 -3.97
N GLY A 677 40.85 26.83 -3.25
CA GLY A 677 39.66 26.52 -2.46
C GLY A 677 38.41 27.02 -3.17
N ILE A 678 37.40 26.15 -3.33
CA ILE A 678 36.13 26.52 -3.95
C ILE A 678 35.05 26.49 -2.88
N VAL A 679 34.31 27.60 -2.71
CA VAL A 679 33.14 27.72 -1.84
C VAL A 679 31.89 27.75 -2.71
N LEU A 680 31.03 26.75 -2.58
CA LEU A 680 29.77 26.68 -3.32
C LEU A 680 28.60 27.03 -2.40
N LEU A 681 27.82 28.06 -2.78
CA LEU A 681 26.64 28.49 -2.06
C LEU A 681 25.39 27.95 -2.76
N SER A 682 24.59 27.15 -2.04
CA SER A 682 23.37 26.55 -2.58
C SER A 682 22.26 27.61 -2.78
N PRO A 683 21.66 27.72 -3.99
CA PRO A 683 20.53 28.62 -4.25
C PRO A 683 19.30 28.30 -3.41
N ASP A 684 19.08 27.02 -3.09
CA ASP A 684 17.91 26.57 -2.33
C ASP A 684 17.96 27.07 -0.87
N ASN A 685 19.17 27.15 -0.30
CA ASN A 685 19.38 27.68 1.05
C ASN A 685 19.24 29.21 1.11
N MET A 686 19.64 29.93 0.04
CA MET A 686 19.45 31.39 -0.06
C MET A 686 17.99 31.76 -0.31
N GLY A 687 17.23 30.88 -0.98
CA GLY A 687 15.77 30.98 -1.10
C GLY A 687 15.09 30.92 0.27
N LEU A 688 15.44 29.92 1.08
CA LEU A 688 14.95 29.76 2.45
C LEU A 688 15.25 30.97 3.35
N ILE A 689 16.47 31.52 3.29
CA ILE A 689 16.86 32.72 4.06
C ILE A 689 16.05 33.95 3.62
N ASN A 690 15.83 34.12 2.32
CA ASN A 690 15.01 35.21 1.79
C ASN A 690 13.53 35.07 2.15
N GLU A 691 13.01 33.84 2.24
CA GLU A 691 11.63 33.58 2.70
C GLU A 691 11.46 33.86 4.18
N GLN A 692 12.41 33.47 5.03
CA GLN A 692 12.32 33.63 6.48
C GLN A 692 12.65 35.05 6.97
N HIS A 693 13.60 35.73 6.33
CA HIS A 693 14.12 37.01 6.83
C HIS A 693 13.92 38.20 5.87
N GLY A 694 13.18 38.00 4.78
CA GLY A 694 12.77 39.05 3.84
C GLY A 694 13.60 39.08 2.55
N ARG A 695 13.00 39.63 1.49
CA ARG A 695 13.61 39.71 0.16
C ARG A 695 14.94 40.47 0.23
N ASN A 696 16.01 39.84 -0.24
CA ASN A 696 17.41 40.30 -0.29
C ASN A 696 18.27 40.03 0.97
N ALA A 697 17.75 39.30 1.96
CA ALA A 697 18.53 38.85 3.11
C ALA A 697 19.67 37.90 2.70
N GLY A 698 19.43 37.00 1.75
CA GLY A 698 20.46 36.12 1.18
C GLY A 698 21.59 36.91 0.49
N ASP A 699 21.27 38.01 -0.21
CA ASP A 699 22.28 38.87 -0.84
C ASP A 699 23.09 39.68 0.18
N ALA A 700 22.56 39.94 1.38
CA ALA A 700 23.31 40.56 2.47
C ALA A 700 24.31 39.57 3.08
N VAL A 701 23.88 38.33 3.30
CA VAL A 701 24.74 37.24 3.79
C VAL A 701 25.88 36.97 2.80
N ILE A 702 25.59 36.90 1.50
CA ILE A 702 26.62 36.69 0.47
C ILE A 702 27.66 37.82 0.47
N ARG A 703 27.24 39.09 0.65
CA ARG A 703 28.16 40.24 0.68
C ARG A 703 29.05 40.26 1.92
N GLU A 704 28.54 39.92 3.09
CA GLU A 704 29.36 39.84 4.30
C GLU A 704 30.28 38.62 4.29
N LEU A 705 29.82 37.50 3.75
CA LEU A 705 30.66 36.32 3.54
C LEU A 705 31.81 36.64 2.57
N ALA A 706 31.53 37.36 1.48
CA ALA A 706 32.56 37.82 0.54
C ALA A 706 33.59 38.74 1.21
N LYS A 707 33.15 39.74 2.00
CA LYS A 707 34.08 40.62 2.76
C LYS A 707 34.93 39.85 3.78
N PHE A 708 34.32 38.89 4.47
CA PHE A 708 35.03 38.05 5.42
C PHE A 708 36.08 37.19 4.70
N LEU A 709 35.73 36.59 3.58
CA LEU A 709 36.65 35.83 2.73
C LEU A 709 37.76 36.73 2.16
N GLU A 710 37.46 37.93 1.66
CA GLU A 710 38.47 38.92 1.25
C GLU A 710 39.45 39.29 2.38
N SER A 711 38.96 39.36 3.63
CA SER A 711 39.79 39.71 4.80
C SER A 711 40.82 38.64 5.18
N ILE A 712 40.62 37.40 4.72
CA ILE A 712 41.49 36.26 5.00
C ILE A 712 42.28 35.77 3.78
N THR A 713 42.02 36.30 2.57
CA THR A 713 42.58 35.81 1.29
C THR A 713 43.65 36.68 0.62
N ASP A 714 44.01 37.84 1.16
CA ASP A 714 44.95 38.78 0.52
C ASP A 714 44.61 39.12 -0.96
N GLY A 715 43.32 39.11 -1.30
CA GLY A 715 42.77 39.99 -2.35
C GLY A 715 42.62 39.46 -3.78
N GLU A 716 42.69 38.15 -4.06
CA GLU A 716 42.23 37.61 -5.36
C GLU A 716 40.94 36.80 -5.23
N GLU A 717 39.82 37.44 -5.59
CA GLU A 717 38.49 36.84 -5.71
C GLU A 717 38.00 36.91 -7.17
N VAL A 718 37.38 35.83 -7.67
CA VAL A 718 36.57 35.88 -8.89
C VAL A 718 35.11 35.66 -8.50
N LEU A 719 34.31 36.74 -8.53
CA LEU A 719 32.87 36.71 -8.33
C LEU A 719 32.15 36.51 -9.68
N GLY A 720 31.21 35.56 -9.72
CA GLY A 720 30.35 35.30 -10.88
C GLY A 720 28.87 35.24 -10.54
N HIS A 721 28.02 35.51 -11.54
CA HIS A 721 26.57 35.33 -11.48
C HIS A 721 26.16 34.29 -12.53
N LEU A 722 25.40 33.27 -12.12
CA LEU A 722 24.78 32.30 -13.04
C LEU A 722 23.30 32.16 -12.68
N ASP A 723 22.40 32.50 -13.62
CA ASP A 723 20.94 32.35 -13.49
C ASP A 723 20.36 32.77 -12.11
N GLY A 724 20.76 33.96 -11.64
CA GLY A 724 20.26 34.52 -10.37
C GLY A 724 20.89 33.95 -9.10
N SER A 725 22.00 33.19 -9.23
CA SER A 725 22.79 32.67 -8.11
C SER A 725 24.20 33.28 -8.11
N ASN A 726 24.70 33.63 -6.92
CA ASN A 726 26.04 34.21 -6.73
C ASN A 726 27.03 33.12 -6.34
N PHE A 727 28.24 33.13 -6.91
CA PHE A 727 29.34 32.27 -6.45
C PHE A 727 30.65 33.06 -6.36
N ALA A 728 31.53 32.64 -5.44
CA ALA A 728 32.85 33.22 -5.20
C ALA A 728 33.92 32.13 -5.27
N ILE A 729 35.04 32.41 -5.92
CA ILE A 729 36.22 31.55 -5.98
C ILE A 729 37.40 32.36 -5.47
N SER A 730 38.18 31.81 -4.53
CA SER A 730 39.39 32.48 -4.02
C SER A 730 40.62 31.57 -4.05
N ARG A 731 41.77 32.17 -4.33
CA ARG A 731 43.08 31.51 -4.47
C ARG A 731 43.98 31.92 -3.31
N TYR A 732 44.84 31.02 -2.84
CA TYR A 732 45.83 31.33 -1.80
C TYR A 732 47.20 30.71 -2.13
N PRO A 733 48.32 31.37 -1.83
CA PRO A 733 49.66 30.83 -2.12
C PRO A 733 50.11 29.79 -1.09
N ALA A 734 50.66 28.66 -1.57
CA ALA A 734 51.30 27.65 -0.73
C ALA A 734 52.78 27.98 -0.47
N SER A 735 53.08 28.56 0.68
CA SER A 735 54.44 28.51 1.24
C SER A 735 54.42 28.25 2.75
N GLU A 736 54.99 27.08 3.10
CA GLU A 736 55.37 26.57 4.43
C GLU A 736 54.25 26.22 5.43
N ALA A 737 54.12 24.91 5.70
CA ALA A 737 53.73 24.17 6.92
C ALA A 737 52.65 24.69 7.91
N GLU A 738 52.02 25.83 7.70
CA GLU A 738 50.92 26.37 8.51
C GLU A 738 49.54 25.94 7.99
N THR A 739 49.43 25.18 6.90
CA THR A 739 48.15 24.99 6.20
C THR A 739 47.07 24.27 7.03
N LEU A 740 47.44 23.36 7.93
CA LEU A 740 46.49 22.77 8.89
C LEU A 740 46.22 23.69 10.09
N GLY A 741 47.24 24.40 10.59
CA GLY A 741 47.11 25.33 11.71
C GLY A 741 46.25 26.54 11.34
N ARG A 742 46.48 27.15 10.18
CA ARG A 742 45.68 28.23 9.60
C ARG A 742 44.30 27.80 9.15
N ALA A 743 44.11 26.55 8.70
CA ALA A 743 42.76 26.03 8.40
C ALA A 743 41.94 25.82 9.67
N GLU A 744 42.56 25.36 10.77
CA GLU A 744 41.91 25.25 12.08
C GLU A 744 41.71 26.63 12.73
N GLU A 745 42.64 27.58 12.54
CA GLU A 745 42.46 28.98 12.94
C GLU A 745 41.38 29.68 12.09
N LEU A 746 41.27 29.41 10.79
CA LEU A 746 40.17 29.88 9.94
C LEU A 746 38.85 29.28 10.41
N ARG A 747 38.82 27.98 10.69
CA ARG A 747 37.65 27.28 11.22
C ARG A 747 37.22 27.85 12.56
N GLN A 748 38.16 28.10 13.48
CA GLN A 748 37.89 28.75 14.77
C GLN A 748 37.49 30.23 14.61
N ALA A 749 38.09 30.97 13.68
CA ALA A 749 37.72 32.35 13.39
C ALA A 749 36.33 32.47 12.77
N VAL A 750 35.95 31.51 11.91
CA VAL A 750 34.61 31.37 11.29
C VAL A 750 33.58 30.93 12.32
N ASP A 751 33.86 29.89 13.11
CA ASP A 751 32.95 29.41 14.18
C ASP A 751 32.77 30.46 15.28
N ALA A 752 33.76 31.34 15.51
CA ALA A 752 33.66 32.47 16.43
C ALA A 752 33.04 33.74 15.81
N HIS A 753 32.97 33.85 14.47
CA HIS A 753 32.33 34.98 13.80
C HIS A 753 30.81 34.75 13.72
N VAL A 754 30.07 35.36 14.64
CA VAL A 754 28.62 35.46 14.51
C VAL A 754 28.33 36.45 13.38
N PHE A 755 27.80 35.97 12.26
CA PHE A 755 27.35 36.83 11.15
C PHE A 755 26.13 37.66 11.61
N GLU A 756 26.41 38.81 12.21
CA GLU A 756 25.43 39.68 12.88
C GLU A 756 24.48 40.44 11.92
N CYS A 757 24.32 39.98 10.68
CA CYS A 757 23.54 40.72 9.69
C CYS A 757 22.03 40.46 9.72
N VAL A 758 21.54 39.36 10.30
CA VAL A 758 20.08 39.11 10.41
C VAL A 758 19.64 38.28 11.64
N GLY A 759 20.52 38.04 12.61
CA GLY A 759 20.19 37.26 13.81
C GLY A 759 20.13 35.73 13.61
N ALA A 760 20.70 35.21 12.51
CA ALA A 760 20.84 33.79 12.25
C ALA A 760 22.30 33.34 12.44
N GLN A 761 22.53 32.25 13.19
CA GLN A 761 23.85 31.60 13.26
C GLN A 761 24.02 30.67 12.05
N ILE A 762 25.13 30.81 11.32
CA ILE A 762 25.46 30.01 10.14
C ILE A 762 26.70 29.20 10.46
N HIS A 763 26.61 27.87 10.40
CA HIS A 763 27.76 26.97 10.57
C HIS A 763 28.36 26.57 9.21
N LEU A 764 29.69 26.55 9.13
CA LEU A 764 30.47 26.27 7.93
C LEU A 764 31.25 24.96 8.13
N THR A 765 31.11 24.01 7.21
CA THR A 765 31.83 22.73 7.29
C THR A 765 32.88 22.65 6.17
N ILE A 766 34.16 22.52 6.53
CA ILE A 766 35.27 22.42 5.57
C ILE A 766 35.70 20.96 5.46
N SER A 767 35.69 20.38 4.26
CA SER A 767 36.15 19.00 4.01
C SER A 767 37.17 18.96 2.88
N ALA A 768 38.41 18.56 3.20
CA ALA A 768 39.50 18.21 2.29
C ALA A 768 39.48 18.95 0.93
N GLY A 769 39.79 20.25 0.94
CA GLY A 769 40.01 21.06 -0.27
C GLY A 769 38.75 21.64 -0.93
N VAL A 770 37.55 21.37 -0.41
CA VAL A 770 36.30 22.03 -0.82
C VAL A 770 35.52 22.43 0.44
N ALA A 771 35.20 23.71 0.59
CA ALA A 771 34.36 24.19 1.69
C ALA A 771 32.91 24.26 1.20
N ALA A 772 32.00 23.59 1.92
CA ALA A 772 30.57 23.58 1.62
C ALA A 772 29.80 24.12 2.83
N ILE A 773 28.85 25.03 2.59
CA ILE A 773 27.98 25.56 3.65
C ILE A 773 26.78 24.64 3.82
N ASP A 774 26.61 24.08 5.01
CA ASP A 774 25.45 23.28 5.39
C ASP A 774 24.69 24.01 6.51
N THR A 775 23.52 24.57 6.18
CA THR A 775 22.66 25.28 7.13
C THR A 775 21.56 24.35 7.63
N THR A 776 21.88 23.43 8.54
CA THR A 776 20.89 22.50 9.12
C THR A 776 20.32 22.95 10.47
N THR A 777 20.71 24.11 11.03
CA THR A 777 20.11 24.62 12.28
C THR A 777 19.87 26.13 12.22
N VAL A 778 18.63 26.51 11.92
CA VAL A 778 18.08 27.83 12.27
C VAL A 778 17.20 27.59 13.50
N THR A 779 17.69 27.96 14.68
CA THR A 779 16.88 27.91 15.92
C THR A 779 16.25 29.27 16.17
N ASP A 780 14.91 29.32 16.16
CA ASP A 780 14.17 30.46 16.71
C ASP A 780 13.76 30.15 18.15
N ALA A 781 13.91 31.15 19.02
CA ALA A 781 13.66 31.04 20.44
C ALA A 781 12.15 31.07 20.72
N ARG A 782 11.48 29.90 20.72
CA ARG A 782 10.27 29.55 21.49
C ARG A 782 9.82 28.12 21.17
N GLY A 783 9.56 27.32 22.21
CA GLY A 783 9.30 25.88 22.18
C GLY A 783 8.18 25.39 21.24
N SER A 784 8.01 24.08 21.01
CA SER A 784 8.01 23.00 22.00
C SER A 784 7.98 21.59 21.38
N ALA A 785 8.51 20.61 22.14
CA ALA A 785 7.95 19.28 22.40
C ALA A 785 8.14 18.09 21.41
N GLU A 786 9.37 17.84 20.96
CA GLU A 786 9.80 16.47 20.57
C GLU A 786 11.18 16.04 21.14
N GLU A 787 11.85 16.90 21.91
CA GLU A 787 13.20 16.63 22.48
C GLU A 787 13.22 15.78 23.77
N ILE A 788 12.06 15.34 24.29
CA ILE A 788 12.04 14.57 25.55
C ILE A 788 12.41 13.10 25.35
N PHE A 789 12.40 12.57 24.11
CA PHE A 789 12.80 11.18 23.85
C PHE A 789 14.30 10.99 23.59
N HIS A 790 15.02 12.03 23.17
CA HIS A 790 16.46 11.95 22.94
C HIS A 790 17.30 12.22 24.20
N VAL A 791 16.83 13.10 25.09
CA VAL A 791 17.53 13.43 26.34
C VAL A 791 17.53 12.26 27.35
N LEU A 792 16.53 11.37 27.29
CA LEU A 792 16.47 10.19 28.15
C LEU A 792 17.42 9.06 27.71
N ASN A 793 17.80 9.01 26.44
CA ASN A 793 18.67 7.95 25.93
C ASN A 793 20.16 8.26 26.18
N ASP A 794 20.55 9.54 26.12
CA ASP A 794 21.93 9.96 26.43
C ASP A 794 22.20 10.01 27.94
N ALA A 795 21.19 10.34 28.76
CA ALA A 795 21.32 10.30 30.22
C ALA A 795 21.46 8.86 30.79
N LEU A 796 20.89 7.86 30.11
CA LEU A 796 21.07 6.43 30.46
C LEU A 796 22.43 5.88 29.99
N TYR A 797 23.06 6.51 29.01
CA TYR A 797 24.38 6.12 28.51
C TYR A 797 25.51 6.64 29.41
N ASP A 798 25.35 7.82 30.02
CA ASP A 798 26.38 8.41 30.90
C ASP A 798 26.24 8.03 32.39
N ALA A 799 25.05 7.63 32.86
CA ALA A 799 24.85 7.16 34.25
C ALA A 799 25.53 5.81 34.56
N LYS A 800 26.05 5.09 33.55
CA LYS A 800 26.74 3.80 33.71
C LYS A 800 28.27 3.92 33.89
N LYS A 801 28.83 5.14 33.91
CA LYS A 801 30.29 5.37 34.00
C LYS A 801 30.81 6.04 35.28
N GLY A 802 29.98 6.31 36.29
CA GLY A 802 30.47 6.82 37.58
C GLY A 802 29.47 6.63 38.71
N GLY A 803 29.73 5.70 39.62
CA GLY A 803 28.84 5.34 40.72
C GLY A 803 28.54 6.52 41.67
N GLY A 804 27.25 6.72 41.95
CA GLY A 804 26.73 7.61 42.97
C GLY A 804 25.19 7.66 42.92
N ASP A 805 24.54 7.34 44.04
CA ASP A 805 23.09 7.13 44.14
C ASP A 805 22.25 8.35 43.72
N THR A 806 21.25 8.10 42.88
CA THR A 806 20.23 9.07 42.46
C THR A 806 19.04 9.02 43.42
N ALA A 807 18.56 10.19 43.86
CA ALA A 807 17.20 10.35 44.35
C ALA A 807 16.58 11.57 43.67
N ILE A 808 15.54 11.36 42.85
CA ILE A 808 14.68 12.42 42.33
C ILE A 808 13.26 12.14 42.84
N LEU A 809 12.81 13.00 43.75
CA LEU A 809 11.41 13.12 44.16
C LEU A 809 10.65 13.89 43.08
N ALA A 810 9.63 13.28 42.50
CA ALA A 810 8.64 13.97 41.68
C ALA A 810 7.39 14.25 42.51
N THR A 811 7.00 15.51 42.61
CA THR A 811 5.66 15.92 43.08
C THR A 811 4.87 16.49 41.91
N PRO A 812 3.62 16.04 41.67
CA PRO A 812 2.78 16.54 40.59
C PRO A 812 1.83 17.64 41.08
N GLU A 813 1.83 18.79 40.43
CA GLU A 813 0.71 19.76 40.42
C GLU A 813 0.61 20.27 38.98
N SER A 814 -0.38 19.87 38.19
CA SER A 814 -1.83 20.16 38.21
C SER A 814 -2.20 21.47 37.51
N SER A 815 -3.45 21.48 37.00
CA SER A 815 -4.15 22.54 36.28
C SER A 815 -3.81 22.63 34.79
N ASP A 816 -4.72 22.84 33.86
CA ASP A 816 -6.17 22.69 33.73
C ASP A 816 -6.51 23.27 32.35
N ASP A 817 -7.60 22.78 31.76
CA ASP A 817 -8.51 23.50 30.87
C ASP A 817 -8.11 23.92 29.43
N THR A 818 -8.85 23.29 28.51
CA THR A 818 -9.62 23.91 27.38
C THR A 818 -8.80 24.57 26.27
N THR A 819 -9.01 24.30 24.97
CA THR A 819 -10.28 24.34 24.23
C THR A 819 -10.00 23.89 22.79
N ASP A 820 -11.00 23.29 22.15
CA ASP A 820 -11.22 23.08 20.70
C ASP A 820 -10.32 23.84 19.70
N ARG A 821 -9.55 23.11 18.88
CA ARG A 821 -9.75 22.99 17.41
C ARG A 821 -8.79 22.02 16.75
#